data_AF-A0A419F697-F1
#
_entry.id   AF-A0A419F697-F1
#
_cell.length_a   1.000
_cell.length_b   1.000
_cell.length_c   1.000
_cell.angle_alpha   90.00
_cell.angle_beta   90.00
_cell.angle_gamma   90.00
#
_symmetry.space_group_name_H-M   'P 1'
#
loop_
_entity.id
_entity.type
_entity.pdbx_description
1 polymer ?
#
loop_
_entity_poly.entity_id
_entity_poly.type
_entity_poly.pdbx_seq_one_letter_code
_entity_poly.pdbx_strand_id
1 'polypeptide(L)'
;MQLPGKPISGLSSDAKDFINLYASLGERVENFLPKHVADNLRNFVKLCCEEPDDPTRQLMEINKNVLELKELIPGYVDVSLMLFPHEDSKAFQYAAKRLQFNESLTSLIDTELMDDDTKVQALNILKMHDLSVGTPPVTEAQIDLMYKLTLGDDVRELRKFRDVIGVNGDIEEAQWNYFMDVLEQMVIQSTHYTTNAEKKDFLSRTELTVNFKGLNGFIRTVVGGGANTVIDLLASEIFNNKDVKINDFTDPDSLYESIKNDMTSIFIVKAKSMRKNIFNDIRWFPYLTRIIIVDDSPESRSTNTSLVFGFHNKIINTLNKVHTKKLGALANTQLNLRLILDKVNDENLEKFRVCAEKKIADYEEELADFKKEQLGDTENLKKDITLFKFNDYAKQIIIDKYAITKLHDYIVLIQNCKKPEKLQKMNKELIHEFESRTKAYFYSNIEQVNIATIVEGGGRGQLRTYGEYLLQRKLKTIDNKIVERCKTIIDIIPNTYERTLRNHYHKNFGINLFLEKYKAYITKVENESNNKGRFTNFLIDIGINDEFKKKSPEAQKVIKEFISNLANLDITSIHDDVQMIIRDILFDAVLKPYILFNTDASWEYKDLFPVDRFDINPFDLEVGLTDDKRIDFERLHHRLNRMKGTFQLFDDTGSLWDRFCENLTIIINDPSNPSGYTDFNNPALIKFLKFLNNNKITLLLDEAYSDSIKIDDPDEPKWRTISRYVMNNITSLPNISIVSSLSTTKNLGATGSRLGSLVTTPARKDVIDFAKKQNSVETGNTNSLFMLVNTIEVAQISKKIKDNMESELPKDASRYKIKTLIENYITAENISYAERKSGAKKNSTIKRFSPFEGSPVHIFLLDELVSLDKLDVLGLPDDFKYKGEPFYKYYQTHIVRELNKFRVNKLFRSECNKRLSMIKNLAKEVIQSEDADNYCEVLESDGSYLFNILL
;
A
#
# COMPACT_ATOMS: atom_id res chain seq x y z
N MET A 1 24.69 12.55 20.62
CA MET A 1 25.28 13.56 21.51
C MET A 1 24.53 14.86 21.29
N GLN A 2 24.45 15.76 22.28
CA GLN A 2 23.76 17.04 22.08
C GLN A 2 24.68 18.08 21.45
N LEU A 3 24.16 18.88 20.52
CA LEU A 3 24.88 20.00 19.97
C LEU A 3 24.98 21.12 21.02
N PRO A 4 26.12 21.80 21.17
CA PRO A 4 26.31 22.87 22.14
C PRO A 4 25.57 24.17 21.76
N GLY A 5 25.10 24.30 20.52
CA GLY A 5 24.40 25.48 20.00
C GLY A 5 23.85 25.25 18.59
N LYS A 6 23.38 26.31 17.93
CA LYS A 6 23.01 26.27 16.50
C LYS A 6 24.28 26.40 15.64
N PRO A 7 24.48 25.53 14.62
CA PRO A 7 25.61 25.69 13.70
C PRO A 7 25.57 27.02 12.95
N ILE A 8 26.75 27.57 12.67
CA ILE A 8 26.91 28.82 11.91
C ILE A 8 26.35 28.67 10.48
N SER A 9 25.78 29.76 9.94
CA SER A 9 25.29 29.80 8.55
C SER A 9 26.42 29.75 7.52
N GLY A 10 26.20 29.11 6.37
CA GLY A 10 27.17 29.09 5.26
C GLY A 10 28.25 27.99 5.31
N LEU A 11 28.13 27.02 6.23
CA LEU A 11 29.03 25.86 6.29
C LEU A 11 28.98 25.00 5.01
N SER A 12 30.14 24.44 4.64
CA SER A 12 30.28 23.48 3.54
C SER A 12 29.48 22.19 3.79
N SER A 13 29.21 21.42 2.73
CA SER A 13 28.51 20.12 2.85
C SER A 13 29.24 19.17 3.78
N ASP A 14 30.57 19.11 3.67
CA ASP A 14 31.40 18.19 4.45
C ASP A 14 31.41 18.57 5.93
N ALA A 15 31.44 19.87 6.25
CA ALA A 15 31.32 20.34 7.62
C ALA A 15 29.97 19.92 8.24
N LYS A 16 28.87 20.08 7.48
CA LYS A 16 27.54 19.63 7.91
C LYS A 16 27.49 18.11 8.10
N ASP A 17 28.16 17.33 7.25
CA ASP A 17 28.21 15.88 7.35
C ASP A 17 28.89 15.37 8.63
N PHE A 18 29.96 16.05 9.08
CA PHE A 18 30.64 15.74 10.34
C PHE A 18 29.86 16.23 11.57
N ILE A 19 29.18 17.38 11.50
CA ILE A 19 28.26 17.83 12.56
C ILE A 19 27.12 16.82 12.72
N ASN A 20 26.55 16.36 11.60
CA ASN A 20 25.52 15.32 11.60
C ASN A 20 26.06 13.99 12.14
N LEU A 21 27.31 13.63 11.82
CA LEU A 21 27.96 12.44 12.41
C LEU A 21 27.97 12.54 13.93
N TYR A 22 28.49 13.63 14.49
CA TYR A 22 28.53 13.85 15.92
C TYR A 22 27.15 13.81 16.58
N ALA A 23 26.14 14.44 15.96
CA ALA A 23 24.77 14.45 16.48
C ALA A 23 24.17 13.03 16.51
N SER A 24 24.36 12.26 15.45
CA SER A 24 23.84 10.89 15.31
C SER A 24 24.57 9.87 16.19
N LEU A 25 25.82 10.11 16.54
CA LEU A 25 26.59 9.24 17.44
C LEU A 25 26.05 9.36 18.87
N GLY A 26 25.84 8.22 19.54
CA GLY A 26 25.33 8.20 20.92
C GLY A 26 26.36 8.67 21.95
N GLU A 27 25.95 8.86 23.21
CA GLU A 27 26.88 9.16 24.33
C GLU A 27 27.98 8.09 24.51
N ARG A 28 27.73 6.89 23.99
CA ARG A 28 28.63 5.73 24.07
C ARG A 28 29.59 5.60 22.88
N VAL A 29 29.88 6.69 22.17
CA VAL A 29 30.75 6.66 21.00
C VAL A 29 32.19 6.18 21.31
N GLU A 30 32.65 6.44 22.54
CA GLU A 30 33.97 6.02 23.05
C GLU A 30 34.16 4.50 23.02
N ASN A 31 33.07 3.74 22.86
CA ASN A 31 33.09 2.29 22.73
C ASN A 31 33.76 1.79 21.44
N PHE A 32 33.90 2.62 20.40
CA PHE A 32 34.44 2.18 19.10
C PHE A 32 35.20 3.27 18.33
N LEU A 33 35.11 4.53 18.74
CA LEU A 33 35.94 5.61 18.19
C LEU A 33 37.19 5.80 19.07
N PRO A 34 38.41 5.80 18.49
CA PRO A 34 39.61 6.16 19.22
C PRO A 34 39.46 7.56 19.85
N LYS A 35 39.95 7.71 21.09
CA LYS A 35 39.76 8.94 21.88
C LYS A 35 40.16 10.22 21.13
N HIS A 36 41.31 10.21 20.45
CA HIS A 36 41.79 11.38 19.68
C HIS A 36 40.84 11.79 18.55
N VAL A 37 40.18 10.83 17.88
CA VAL A 37 39.20 11.11 16.82
C VAL A 37 37.92 11.69 17.42
N ALA A 38 37.45 11.13 18.54
CA ALA A 38 36.26 11.63 19.24
C ALA A 38 36.47 13.05 19.77
N ASP A 39 37.63 13.33 20.35
CA ASP A 39 38.01 14.66 20.86
C ASP A 39 38.10 15.68 19.69
N ASN A 40 38.72 15.32 18.57
CA ASN A 40 38.77 16.16 17.37
C ASN A 40 37.37 16.47 16.82
N LEU A 41 36.49 15.47 16.73
CA LEU A 41 35.11 15.66 16.28
C LEU A 41 34.33 16.59 17.22
N ARG A 42 34.51 16.43 18.54
CA ARG A 42 33.88 17.28 19.55
C ARG A 42 34.35 18.74 19.45
N ASN A 43 35.66 18.94 19.33
CA ASN A 43 36.26 20.27 19.19
C ASN A 43 35.80 20.95 17.90
N PHE A 44 35.74 20.20 16.80
CA PHE A 44 35.22 20.68 15.52
C PHE A 44 33.76 21.15 15.62
N VAL A 45 32.88 20.37 16.25
CA VAL A 45 31.47 20.75 16.41
C VAL A 45 31.31 21.97 17.30
N LYS A 46 32.10 22.07 18.36
CA LYS A 46 32.13 23.25 19.24
C LYS A 46 32.52 24.50 18.43
N LEU A 47 33.61 24.43 17.65
CA LEU A 47 34.04 25.50 16.76
C LEU A 47 32.94 25.93 15.77
N CYS A 48 32.14 24.98 15.27
CA CYS A 48 31.05 25.26 14.33
C CYS A 48 29.79 25.87 14.96
N CYS A 49 29.67 25.88 16.29
CA CYS A 49 28.49 26.38 17.01
C CYS A 49 28.78 27.62 17.87
N GLU A 50 30.06 27.98 18.05
CA GLU A 50 30.47 29.17 18.80
C GLU A 50 30.32 30.45 17.96
N GLU A 51 29.90 31.54 18.60
CA GLU A 51 29.83 32.85 17.97
C GLU A 51 31.26 33.31 17.58
N PRO A 52 31.50 33.72 16.31
CA PRO A 52 32.82 34.15 15.87
C PRO A 52 33.21 35.53 16.40
N ASP A 53 34.43 35.63 16.95
CA ASP A 53 35.13 36.92 17.08
C ASP A 53 35.64 37.43 15.70
N ASP A 54 36.10 36.51 14.83
CA ASP A 54 36.48 36.76 13.42
C ASP A 54 35.89 35.66 12.52
N PRO A 55 34.80 35.94 11.77
CA PRO A 55 34.12 34.96 10.94
C PRO A 55 35.00 34.36 9.84
N THR A 56 35.93 35.14 9.28
CA THR A 56 36.76 34.69 8.15
C THR A 56 37.82 33.71 8.64
N ARG A 57 38.45 34.04 9.76
CA ARG A 57 39.45 33.17 10.40
C ARG A 57 38.83 31.87 10.91
N GLN A 58 37.67 31.96 11.56
CA GLN A 58 36.94 30.77 12.02
C GLN A 58 36.58 29.85 10.84
N LEU A 59 36.12 30.40 9.71
CA LEU A 59 35.81 29.60 8.52
C LEU A 59 37.04 28.90 7.93
N MET A 60 38.21 29.55 7.91
CA MET A 60 39.47 28.91 7.51
C MET A 60 39.85 27.76 8.45
N GLU A 61 39.66 27.95 9.75
CA GLU A 61 39.94 26.93 10.76
C GLU A 61 38.98 25.74 10.66
N ILE A 62 37.69 26.00 10.42
CA ILE A 62 36.68 24.98 10.12
C ILE A 62 37.12 24.15 8.90
N ASN A 63 37.50 24.80 7.80
CA ASN A 63 37.94 24.10 6.60
C ASN A 63 39.20 23.25 6.82
N LYS A 64 40.16 23.73 7.63
CA LYS A 64 41.33 22.96 8.02
C LYS A 64 40.94 21.71 8.83
N ASN A 65 40.07 21.86 9.83
CA ASN A 65 39.59 20.73 10.64
C ASN A 65 38.79 19.73 9.81
N VAL A 66 38.04 20.18 8.80
CA VAL A 66 37.36 19.27 7.85
C VAL A 66 38.37 18.39 7.11
N LEU A 67 39.49 18.95 6.63
CA LEU A 67 40.54 18.16 5.97
C LEU A 67 41.17 17.15 6.93
N GLU A 68 41.48 17.57 8.17
CA GLU A 68 42.02 16.67 9.19
C GLU A 68 41.04 15.52 9.52
N LEU A 69 39.75 15.80 9.66
CA LEU A 69 38.74 14.77 9.89
C LEU A 69 38.57 13.82 8.70
N LYS A 70 38.75 14.31 7.46
CA LYS A 70 38.76 13.45 6.27
C LYS A 70 39.97 12.51 6.26
N GLU A 71 41.13 12.96 6.71
CA GLU A 71 42.32 12.11 6.84
C GLU A 71 42.17 11.08 7.97
N LEU A 72 41.54 11.47 9.09
CA LEU A 72 41.30 10.57 10.23
C LEU A 72 40.20 9.54 9.96
N ILE A 73 39.22 9.86 9.11
CA ILE A 73 38.08 9.00 8.77
C ILE A 73 37.86 8.96 7.24
N PRO A 74 38.81 8.41 6.46
CA PRO A 74 38.79 8.49 4.99
C PRO A 74 37.53 7.86 4.39
N GLY A 75 37.08 6.74 4.97
CA GLY A 75 35.87 6.04 4.51
C GLY A 75 34.57 6.83 4.65
N TYR A 76 34.53 7.95 5.39
CA TYR A 76 33.35 8.81 5.46
C TYR A 76 33.16 9.66 4.19
N VAL A 77 34.24 9.88 3.42
CA VAL A 77 34.18 10.52 2.10
C VAL A 77 34.06 9.47 1.01
N ASP A 78 34.92 8.45 1.03
CA ASP A 78 35.01 7.46 -0.06
C ASP A 78 33.69 6.69 -0.25
N VAL A 79 33.07 6.25 0.84
CA VAL A 79 31.82 5.48 0.78
C VAL A 79 30.67 6.35 0.28
N SER A 80 30.72 7.67 0.53
CA SER A 80 29.72 8.60 -0.01
C SER A 80 29.71 8.62 -1.54
N LEU A 81 30.86 8.39 -2.19
CA LEU A 81 30.98 8.35 -3.65
C LEU A 81 30.49 7.04 -4.26
N MET A 82 30.37 5.97 -3.47
CA MET A 82 29.87 4.66 -3.91
C MET A 82 28.33 4.57 -3.90
N LEU A 83 27.65 5.53 -3.25
CA LEU A 83 26.20 5.53 -3.14
C LEU A 83 25.54 5.91 -4.48
N PHE A 84 24.53 5.16 -4.88
CA PHE A 84 23.70 5.57 -6.00
C PHE A 84 22.95 6.88 -5.69
N PRO A 85 22.84 7.79 -6.68
CA PRO A 85 22.06 9.00 -6.51
C PRO A 85 20.58 8.63 -6.42
N HIS A 86 19.93 9.08 -5.35
CA HIS A 86 18.48 8.96 -5.18
C HIS A 86 17.89 10.35 -5.09
N GLU A 87 16.99 10.66 -6.02
CA GLU A 87 16.13 11.83 -5.89
C GLU A 87 15.17 11.66 -4.71
N ASP A 88 14.90 12.76 -4.01
CA ASP A 88 13.87 12.81 -3.00
C ASP A 88 12.51 12.58 -3.66
N SER A 89 11.74 11.62 -3.13
CA SER A 89 10.36 11.42 -3.59
C SER A 89 9.57 12.71 -3.40
N LYS A 90 8.50 12.90 -4.18
CA LYS A 90 7.61 14.05 -4.00
C LYS A 90 7.14 14.20 -2.54
N ALA A 91 6.94 13.09 -1.81
CA ALA A 91 6.61 13.13 -0.39
C ALA A 91 7.70 13.80 0.47
N PHE A 92 8.98 13.53 0.20
CA PHE A 92 10.09 14.23 0.85
C PHE A 92 10.17 15.70 0.42
N GLN A 93 9.92 16.02 -0.86
CA GLN A 93 9.85 17.40 -1.34
C GLN A 93 8.73 18.19 -0.65
N TYR A 94 7.56 17.58 -0.45
CA TYR A 94 6.45 18.18 0.31
C TYR A 94 6.79 18.33 1.79
N ALA A 95 7.42 17.33 2.41
CA ALA A 95 7.88 17.44 3.79
C ALA A 95 8.88 18.59 3.95
N ALA A 96 9.80 18.78 2.99
CA ALA A 96 10.73 19.89 2.96
C ALA A 96 10.02 21.24 2.77
N LYS A 97 9.10 21.35 1.81
CA LYS A 97 8.27 22.56 1.61
C LYS A 97 7.44 22.90 2.84
N ARG A 98 6.89 21.89 3.52
CA ARG A 98 6.14 22.06 4.76
C ARG A 98 7.04 22.52 5.89
N LEU A 99 8.24 21.96 6.02
CA LEU A 99 9.21 22.41 7.01
C LEU A 99 9.55 23.88 6.78
N GLN A 100 9.82 24.25 5.53
CA GLN A 100 10.07 25.65 5.13
C GLN A 100 8.86 26.55 5.40
N PHE A 101 7.64 26.07 5.15
CA PHE A 101 6.40 26.79 5.50
C PHE A 101 6.28 26.98 7.01
N ASN A 102 6.51 25.94 7.81
CA ASN A 102 6.47 26.02 9.27
C ASN A 102 7.55 26.96 9.82
N GLU A 103 8.76 26.94 9.26
CA GLU A 103 9.84 27.87 9.61
C GLU A 103 9.45 29.31 9.28
N SER A 104 8.88 29.55 8.10
CA SER A 104 8.39 30.86 7.68
C SER A 104 7.25 31.35 8.58
N LEU A 105 6.32 30.46 8.94
CA LEU A 105 5.20 30.77 9.82
C LEU A 105 5.67 31.05 11.25
N THR A 106 6.66 30.30 11.75
CA THR A 106 7.29 30.57 13.05
C THR A 106 7.96 31.93 13.05
N SER A 107 8.74 32.23 12.01
CA SER A 107 9.37 33.55 11.85
C SER A 107 8.34 34.68 11.76
N LEU A 108 7.19 34.43 11.14
CA LEU A 108 6.10 35.39 11.05
C LEU A 108 5.50 35.65 12.44
N ILE A 109 5.21 34.59 13.21
CA ILE A 109 4.69 34.69 14.60
C ILE A 109 5.64 35.49 15.49
N ASP A 110 6.95 35.30 15.32
CA ASP A 110 8.00 36.00 16.09
C ASP A 110 8.17 37.47 15.68
N THR A 111 7.49 37.93 14.62
CA THR A 111 7.55 39.33 14.17
C THR A 111 6.62 40.21 15.02
N GLU A 112 7.17 41.28 15.61
CA GLU A 112 6.42 42.20 16.51
C GLU A 112 5.21 42.89 15.86
N LEU A 113 5.13 42.92 14.53
CA LEU A 113 4.10 43.62 13.74
C LEU A 113 2.77 42.84 13.59
N MET A 114 2.68 41.60 14.08
CA MET A 114 1.44 40.82 14.01
C MET A 114 0.51 41.09 15.20
N ASP A 115 -0.78 41.27 14.92
CA ASP A 115 -1.83 41.36 15.93
C ASP A 115 -2.10 40.00 16.61
N ASP A 116 -2.73 40.05 17.79
CA ASP A 116 -2.93 38.89 18.64
C ASP A 116 -3.87 37.84 18.01
N ASP A 117 -4.89 38.26 17.27
CA ASP A 117 -5.84 37.35 16.62
C ASP A 117 -5.14 36.56 15.50
N THR A 118 -4.35 37.24 14.67
CA THR A 118 -3.56 36.58 13.61
C THR A 118 -2.46 35.68 14.20
N LYS A 119 -1.85 36.04 15.35
CA LYS A 119 -0.92 35.14 16.08
C LYS A 119 -1.62 33.88 16.56
N VAL A 120 -2.84 33.98 17.12
CA VAL A 120 -3.62 32.82 17.55
C VAL A 120 -3.97 31.93 16.36
N GLN A 121 -4.37 32.51 15.22
CA GLN A 121 -4.63 31.75 13.99
C GLN A 121 -3.38 31.05 13.46
N ALA A 122 -2.24 31.74 13.38
CA ALA A 122 -0.97 31.17 12.93
C ALA A 122 -0.48 30.05 13.87
N LEU A 123 -0.64 30.21 15.19
CA LEU A 123 -0.36 29.16 16.18
C LEU A 123 -1.29 27.96 16.01
N ASN A 124 -2.57 28.17 15.69
CA ASN A 124 -3.51 27.09 15.41
C ASN A 124 -3.14 26.33 14.13
N ILE A 125 -2.70 27.02 13.08
CA ILE A 125 -2.18 26.40 11.85
C ILE A 125 -0.92 25.59 12.15
N LEU A 126 0.02 26.15 12.92
CA LEU A 126 1.26 25.48 13.30
C LEU A 126 1.03 24.24 14.17
N LYS A 127 0.02 24.29 15.06
CA LYS A 127 -0.42 23.17 15.91
C LYS A 127 -1.36 22.20 15.22
N MET A 128 -1.81 22.50 14.00
CA MET A 128 -2.74 21.65 13.26
C MET A 128 -2.07 20.31 12.97
N HIS A 129 -2.81 19.22 13.20
CA HIS A 129 -2.38 17.89 12.78
C HIS A 129 -2.15 17.86 11.27
N ASP A 130 -1.15 17.07 10.86
CA ASP A 130 -0.89 16.81 9.45
C ASP A 130 -2.11 16.13 8.80
N LEU A 131 -2.93 16.92 8.10
CA LEU A 131 -4.00 16.41 7.25
C LEU A 131 -3.42 15.93 5.91
N SER A 132 -2.31 15.19 5.96
CA SER A 132 -1.64 14.69 4.76
C SER A 132 -2.63 13.98 3.84
N VAL A 133 -2.51 14.29 2.56
CA VAL A 133 -3.29 13.71 1.46
C VAL A 133 -3.21 12.19 1.56
N GLY A 134 -4.30 11.55 2.00
CA GLY A 134 -4.43 10.09 2.01
C GLY A 134 -4.44 9.39 3.38
N THR A 135 -4.22 10.08 4.51
CA THR A 135 -4.40 9.48 5.85
C THR A 135 -5.87 9.56 6.27
N PRO A 136 -6.53 8.42 6.55
CA PRO A 136 -7.90 8.43 7.01
C PRO A 136 -8.17 9.29 8.25
N PRO A 137 -9.25 10.08 8.30
CA PRO A 137 -9.72 10.63 9.56
C PRO A 137 -10.26 9.52 10.46
N VAL A 138 -9.74 9.44 11.67
CA VAL A 138 -10.10 8.44 12.68
C VAL A 138 -10.90 9.12 13.79
N THR A 139 -11.97 8.47 14.24
CA THR A 139 -12.80 8.94 15.37
C THR A 139 -12.54 8.08 16.60
N GLU A 140 -12.77 8.60 17.80
CA GLU A 140 -12.69 7.84 19.06
C GLU A 140 -13.52 6.54 19.00
N ALA A 141 -14.77 6.62 18.52
CA ALA A 141 -15.63 5.43 18.35
C ALA A 141 -15.04 4.34 17.42
N GLN A 142 -14.18 4.71 16.47
CA GLN A 142 -13.47 3.73 15.63
C GLN A 142 -12.35 3.06 16.41
N ILE A 143 -11.61 3.83 17.22
CA ILE A 143 -10.55 3.32 18.09
C ILE A 143 -11.14 2.37 19.15
N ASP A 144 -12.24 2.75 19.79
CA ASP A 144 -12.97 1.91 20.76
C ASP A 144 -13.44 0.59 20.16
N LEU A 145 -13.95 0.64 18.92
CA LEU A 145 -14.30 -0.57 18.20
C LEU A 145 -13.05 -1.43 17.97
N MET A 146 -11.95 -0.85 17.50
CA MET A 146 -10.71 -1.60 17.26
C MET A 146 -10.15 -2.26 18.53
N TYR A 147 -10.25 -1.61 19.69
CA TYR A 147 -9.92 -2.21 20.99
C TYR A 147 -10.75 -3.48 21.22
N LYS A 148 -12.08 -3.37 21.15
CA LYS A 148 -12.99 -4.49 21.39
C LYS A 148 -12.78 -5.64 20.38
N LEU A 149 -12.53 -5.31 19.11
CA LEU A 149 -12.32 -6.32 18.08
C LEU A 149 -10.98 -7.05 18.19
N THR A 150 -9.93 -6.36 18.65
CA THR A 150 -8.56 -6.88 18.68
C THR A 150 -8.22 -7.50 20.03
N LEU A 151 -8.44 -6.75 21.11
CA LEU A 151 -8.03 -7.07 22.48
C LEU A 151 -9.20 -7.48 23.38
N GLY A 152 -10.44 -7.24 22.93
CA GLY A 152 -11.65 -7.59 23.67
C GLY A 152 -12.27 -6.42 24.43
N ASP A 153 -11.45 -5.52 24.98
CA ASP A 153 -11.89 -4.25 25.57
C ASP A 153 -10.78 -3.18 25.56
N ASP A 154 -11.10 -1.97 26.04
CA ASP A 154 -10.14 -0.89 26.29
C ASP A 154 -9.06 -1.33 27.28
N VAL A 155 -7.82 -0.92 27.05
CA VAL A 155 -6.67 -1.30 27.89
C VAL A 155 -6.85 -0.88 29.35
N ARG A 156 -7.57 0.21 29.64
CA ARG A 156 -7.90 0.63 31.00
C ARG A 156 -8.76 -0.40 31.73
N GLU A 157 -9.71 -1.02 31.03
CA GLU A 157 -10.53 -2.11 31.58
C GLU A 157 -9.68 -3.38 31.70
N LEU A 158 -8.86 -3.68 30.70
CA LEU A 158 -7.95 -4.84 30.75
C LEU A 158 -6.96 -4.77 31.92
N ARG A 159 -6.50 -3.57 32.29
CA ARG A 159 -5.63 -3.38 33.46
C ARG A 159 -6.32 -3.79 34.77
N LYS A 160 -7.65 -3.61 34.89
CA LYS A 160 -8.40 -4.02 36.09
C LYS A 160 -8.40 -5.53 36.27
N PHE A 161 -8.31 -6.30 35.18
CA PHE A 161 -8.19 -7.75 35.28
C PHE A 161 -6.88 -8.20 35.91
N ARG A 162 -5.83 -7.36 36.03
CA ARG A 162 -4.55 -7.73 36.66
C ARG A 162 -4.75 -8.38 38.04
N ASP A 163 -5.51 -7.70 38.89
CA ASP A 163 -5.76 -8.16 40.26
C ASP A 163 -6.68 -9.39 40.26
N VAL A 164 -7.61 -9.46 39.29
CA VAL A 164 -8.55 -10.57 39.08
C VAL A 164 -7.85 -11.83 38.60
N ILE A 165 -6.80 -11.71 37.78
CA ILE A 165 -6.01 -12.82 37.24
C ILE A 165 -4.78 -13.14 38.12
N GLY A 166 -4.56 -12.42 39.22
CA GLY A 166 -3.54 -12.73 40.22
C GLY A 166 -2.09 -12.38 39.82
N VAL A 167 -1.91 -11.27 39.11
CA VAL A 167 -0.59 -10.69 38.79
C VAL A 167 -0.22 -9.67 39.87
N ASN A 168 0.46 -10.12 40.92
CA ASN A 168 0.60 -9.37 42.19
C ASN A 168 2.06 -9.04 42.58
N GLY A 169 3.06 -9.51 41.84
CA GLY A 169 4.47 -9.22 42.13
C GLY A 169 5.00 -7.97 41.42
N ASP A 170 5.92 -7.22 42.04
CA ASP A 170 6.46 -5.96 41.50
C ASP A 170 7.00 -6.08 40.04
N ILE A 171 7.73 -7.17 39.76
CA ILE A 171 8.29 -7.43 38.42
C ILE A 171 7.18 -7.78 37.43
N GLU A 172 6.19 -8.55 37.88
CA GLU A 172 5.07 -9.00 37.06
C GLU A 172 4.15 -7.82 36.73
N GLU A 173 3.92 -6.94 37.69
CA GLU A 173 3.19 -5.68 37.52
C GLU A 173 3.90 -4.77 36.51
N ALA A 174 5.21 -4.59 36.63
CA ALA A 174 5.97 -3.80 35.66
C ALA A 174 5.88 -4.37 34.24
N GLN A 175 5.94 -5.70 34.11
CA GLN A 175 5.83 -6.41 32.83
C GLN A 175 4.41 -6.36 32.25
N TRP A 176 3.40 -6.46 33.10
CA TRP A 176 1.99 -6.29 32.73
C TRP A 176 1.71 -4.87 32.25
N ASN A 177 2.16 -3.87 33.00
CA ASN A 177 1.99 -2.47 32.63
C ASN A 177 2.68 -2.15 31.31
N TYR A 178 3.93 -2.60 31.12
CA TYR A 178 4.62 -2.43 29.84
C TYR A 178 3.89 -3.13 28.69
N PHE A 179 3.39 -4.34 28.91
CA PHE A 179 2.61 -5.07 27.91
C PHE A 179 1.36 -4.29 27.52
N MET A 180 0.57 -3.84 28.50
CA MET A 180 -0.63 -3.03 28.30
C MET A 180 -0.34 -1.70 27.58
N ASP A 181 0.74 -0.99 27.93
CA ASP A 181 1.15 0.25 27.27
C ASP A 181 1.44 0.02 25.78
N VAL A 182 2.11 -1.09 25.43
CA VAL A 182 2.37 -1.43 24.02
C VAL A 182 1.08 -1.84 23.29
N LEU A 183 0.15 -2.52 23.96
CA LEU A 183 -1.16 -2.86 23.38
C LEU A 183 -1.99 -1.61 23.08
N GLU A 184 -1.95 -0.63 23.99
CA GLU A 184 -2.63 0.66 23.82
C GLU A 184 -2.07 1.42 22.61
N GLN A 185 -0.75 1.55 22.55
CA GLN A 185 -0.04 2.14 21.42
C GLN A 185 -0.35 1.40 20.12
N MET A 186 -0.36 0.07 20.13
CA MET A 186 -0.62 -0.75 18.95
C MET A 186 -1.99 -0.43 18.32
N VAL A 187 -3.06 -0.35 19.12
CA VAL A 187 -4.40 -0.06 18.59
C VAL A 187 -4.46 1.35 18.01
N ILE A 188 -3.99 2.36 18.74
CA ILE A 188 -4.00 3.76 18.29
C ILE A 188 -3.15 3.92 17.02
N GLN A 189 -1.91 3.43 17.06
CA GLN A 189 -0.93 3.56 15.98
C GLN A 189 -1.26 2.71 14.74
N SER A 190 -2.19 1.76 14.84
CA SER A 190 -2.67 1.00 13.68
C SER A 190 -3.54 1.85 12.73
N THR A 191 -4.03 2.99 13.19
CA THR A 191 -5.02 3.80 12.46
C THR A 191 -4.41 4.85 11.52
N HIS A 192 -3.11 5.18 11.70
CA HIS A 192 -2.36 6.13 10.86
C HIS A 192 -1.00 5.58 10.40
N TYR A 193 -0.32 6.31 9.52
CA TYR A 193 1.03 5.95 9.06
C TYR A 193 2.06 6.22 10.16
N THR A 194 3.10 5.36 10.26
CA THR A 194 4.21 5.57 11.19
C THR A 194 4.83 6.95 11.02
N THR A 195 4.78 7.74 12.08
CA THR A 195 5.38 9.07 12.12
C THR A 195 6.88 8.97 12.44
N ASN A 196 7.63 10.03 12.14
CA ASN A 196 9.04 10.10 12.51
C ASN A 196 9.24 10.08 14.03
N ALA A 197 8.29 10.61 14.81
CA ALA A 197 8.35 10.59 16.28
C ALA A 197 8.19 9.15 16.80
N GLU A 198 7.23 8.40 16.29
CA GLU A 198 7.02 6.98 16.65
C GLU A 198 8.20 6.11 16.25
N LYS A 199 8.77 6.32 15.05
CA LYS A 199 10.00 5.63 14.65
C LYS A 199 11.15 5.91 15.61
N LYS A 200 11.32 7.16 16.05
CA LYS A 200 12.35 7.54 17.03
C LYS A 200 12.09 6.92 18.41
N ASP A 201 10.84 6.89 18.88
CA ASP A 201 10.46 6.22 20.14
C ASP A 201 10.73 4.71 20.07
N PHE A 202 10.37 4.05 18.98
CA PHE A 202 10.70 2.64 18.77
C PHE A 202 12.21 2.40 18.84
N LEU A 203 13.00 3.23 18.15
CA LEU A 203 14.45 3.14 18.22
C LEU A 203 14.95 3.40 19.65
N SER A 204 14.52 4.45 20.35
CA SER A 204 14.97 4.72 21.73
C SER A 204 14.68 3.54 22.66
N ARG A 205 13.48 2.96 22.59
CA ARG A 205 13.08 1.80 23.40
C ARG A 205 13.88 0.55 23.06
N THR A 206 14.36 0.38 21.83
CA THR A 206 15.20 -0.76 21.45
C THR A 206 16.66 -0.65 21.93
N GLU A 207 17.15 0.49 22.42
CA GLU A 207 18.51 0.59 23.01
C GLU A 207 18.71 -0.29 24.24
N LEU A 208 17.60 -0.55 24.93
CA LEU A 208 17.55 -1.34 26.14
C LEU A 208 17.50 -2.86 25.84
N THR A 209 17.46 -3.25 24.56
CA THR A 209 17.43 -4.66 24.18
C THR A 209 18.77 -5.34 24.45
N VAL A 210 18.70 -6.56 25.00
CA VAL A 210 19.90 -7.30 25.42
C VAL A 210 20.67 -7.85 24.22
N ASN A 211 19.96 -8.21 23.13
CA ASN A 211 20.53 -8.95 22.00
C ASN A 211 21.57 -8.16 21.19
N PHE A 212 21.47 -6.83 21.11
CA PHE A 212 22.38 -5.98 20.34
C PHE A 212 23.10 -4.92 21.18
N LYS A 213 23.19 -5.13 22.50
CA LYS A 213 23.82 -4.18 23.44
C LYS A 213 25.28 -3.84 23.10
N GLY A 214 25.99 -4.74 22.41
CA GLY A 214 27.36 -4.53 21.95
C GLY A 214 27.49 -3.47 20.85
N LEU A 215 26.39 -3.10 20.19
CA LEU A 215 26.32 -2.08 19.14
C LEU A 215 25.90 -0.71 19.67
N ASN A 216 25.72 -0.56 20.99
CA ASN A 216 25.29 0.71 21.56
C ASN A 216 26.29 1.83 21.22
N GLY A 217 25.77 2.87 20.56
CA GLY A 217 26.50 4.02 20.05
C GLY A 217 26.59 4.07 18.52
N PHE A 218 26.40 2.94 17.82
CA PHE A 218 26.23 2.94 16.37
C PHE A 218 24.98 3.71 15.95
N ILE A 219 25.03 4.31 14.76
CA ILE A 219 23.86 4.89 14.12
C ILE A 219 22.95 3.73 13.73
N ARG A 220 21.66 3.86 14.03
CA ARG A 220 20.70 2.79 13.85
C ARG A 220 19.42 3.28 13.21
N THR A 221 18.84 2.39 12.42
CA THR A 221 17.51 2.58 11.84
C THR A 221 16.77 1.25 11.84
N VAL A 222 15.52 1.30 11.41
CA VAL A 222 14.64 0.15 11.25
C VAL A 222 14.10 0.13 9.82
N VAL A 223 14.04 -1.08 9.26
CA VAL A 223 13.56 -1.38 7.92
C VAL A 223 12.44 -2.42 8.05
N GLY A 224 11.34 -2.23 7.32
CA GLY A 224 10.29 -3.24 7.17
C GLY A 224 10.77 -4.34 6.23
N GLY A 225 10.64 -5.59 6.64
CA GLY A 225 11.28 -6.73 6.01
C GLY A 225 12.44 -7.28 6.84
N GLY A 226 12.73 -8.57 6.64
CA GLY A 226 13.81 -9.28 7.30
C GLY A 226 15.18 -8.97 6.68
N ALA A 227 16.21 -9.64 7.20
CA ALA A 227 17.59 -9.36 6.83
C ALA A 227 17.86 -9.47 5.32
N ASN A 228 17.25 -10.42 4.62
CA ASN A 228 17.42 -10.59 3.17
C ASN A 228 16.84 -9.39 2.41
N THR A 229 15.67 -8.89 2.80
CA THR A 229 15.08 -7.68 2.21
C THR A 229 16.00 -6.47 2.36
N VAL A 230 16.60 -6.30 3.55
CA VAL A 230 17.56 -5.22 3.81
C VAL A 230 18.79 -5.36 2.91
N ILE A 231 19.32 -6.58 2.77
CA ILE A 231 20.47 -6.87 1.91
C ILE A 231 20.14 -6.55 0.45
N ASP A 232 18.97 -6.94 -0.04
CA ASP A 232 18.56 -6.67 -1.41
C ASP A 232 18.47 -5.17 -1.69
N LEU A 233 17.94 -4.38 -0.75
CA LEU A 233 17.93 -2.91 -0.87
C LEU A 233 19.35 -2.33 -0.89
N LEU A 234 20.23 -2.81 0.00
CA LEU A 234 21.61 -2.34 0.07
C LEU A 234 22.40 -2.68 -1.20
N ALA A 235 22.28 -3.92 -1.69
CA ALA A 235 23.06 -4.43 -2.82
C ALA A 235 22.50 -4.07 -4.20
N SER A 236 21.20 -3.79 -4.31
CA SER A 236 20.56 -3.53 -5.60
C SER A 236 20.16 -2.08 -5.81
N GLU A 237 19.90 -1.33 -4.74
CA GLU A 237 19.36 0.02 -4.83
C GLU A 237 20.31 1.07 -4.22
N ILE A 238 21.19 0.73 -3.27
CA ILE A 238 22.07 1.71 -2.59
C ILE A 238 23.49 1.65 -3.11
N PHE A 239 24.02 0.44 -3.30
CA PHE A 239 25.35 0.16 -3.83
C PHE A 239 25.26 -0.69 -5.09
N ASN A 240 26.37 -0.80 -5.81
CA ASN A 240 26.51 -1.80 -6.85
C ASN A 240 26.70 -3.18 -6.21
N ASN A 241 25.97 -4.18 -6.70
CA ASN A 241 26.06 -5.55 -6.19
C ASN A 241 27.49 -6.12 -6.22
N LYS A 242 28.35 -5.65 -7.14
CA LYS A 242 29.76 -6.06 -7.20
C LYS A 242 30.62 -5.51 -6.06
N ASP A 243 30.19 -4.41 -5.44
CA ASP A 243 30.92 -3.72 -4.38
C ASP A 243 30.48 -4.19 -2.99
N VAL A 244 29.50 -5.10 -2.91
CA VAL A 244 28.90 -5.56 -1.66
C VAL A 244 29.31 -7.01 -1.38
N LYS A 245 29.76 -7.27 -0.15
CA LYS A 245 30.02 -8.61 0.38
C LYS A 245 29.12 -8.89 1.58
N ILE A 246 28.48 -10.06 1.57
CA ILE A 246 27.56 -10.49 2.62
C ILE A 246 28.26 -11.53 3.49
N ASN A 247 28.28 -11.31 4.80
CA ASN A 247 28.87 -12.20 5.79
C ASN A 247 27.85 -12.54 6.88
N ASP A 248 27.84 -13.78 7.37
CA ASP A 248 27.13 -14.15 8.58
C ASP A 248 28.05 -14.00 9.80
N PHE A 249 27.58 -13.33 10.84
CA PHE A 249 28.33 -13.16 12.07
C PHE A 249 28.32 -14.45 12.90
N THR A 250 29.48 -15.10 13.01
CA THR A 250 29.73 -16.22 13.93
C THR A 250 30.51 -15.76 15.14
N ASP A 251 31.66 -15.15 14.91
CA ASP A 251 32.62 -14.70 15.91
C ASP A 251 33.49 -13.54 15.34
N PRO A 252 34.15 -12.78 16.22
CA PRO A 252 34.88 -11.57 15.79
C PRO A 252 36.10 -11.87 14.91
N ASP A 253 36.82 -12.97 15.16
CA ASP A 253 38.08 -13.24 14.47
C ASP A 253 37.81 -13.77 13.06
N SER A 254 36.83 -14.66 12.89
CA SER A 254 36.39 -15.09 11.55
C SER A 254 35.89 -13.93 10.70
N LEU A 255 35.12 -13.00 11.29
CA LEU A 255 34.67 -11.80 10.58
C LEU A 255 35.88 -10.92 10.19
N TYR A 256 36.81 -10.68 11.10
CA TYR A 256 37.99 -9.86 10.82
C TYR A 256 38.85 -10.45 9.69
N GLU A 257 39.09 -11.76 9.72
CA GLU A 257 39.84 -12.47 8.69
C GLU A 257 39.17 -12.37 7.31
N SER A 258 37.84 -12.36 7.26
CA SER A 258 37.08 -12.22 6.01
C SER A 258 37.17 -10.82 5.37
N ILE A 259 37.45 -9.78 6.17
CA ILE A 259 37.43 -8.39 5.69
C ILE A 259 38.82 -7.75 5.58
N LYS A 260 39.82 -8.19 6.36
CA LYS A 260 41.10 -7.47 6.54
C LYS A 260 41.93 -7.24 5.26
N ASN A 261 41.71 -8.07 4.23
CA ASN A 261 42.46 -7.99 2.96
C ASN A 261 41.68 -7.23 1.88
N ASP A 262 40.44 -6.83 2.14
CA ASP A 262 39.57 -6.18 1.18
C ASP A 262 39.38 -4.71 1.53
N MET A 263 39.95 -3.87 0.67
CA MET A 263 40.03 -2.42 0.85
C MET A 263 39.02 -1.66 -0.01
N THR A 264 38.07 -2.33 -0.67
CA THR A 264 37.14 -1.67 -1.61
C THR A 264 35.68 -2.01 -1.36
N SER A 265 35.38 -3.15 -0.75
CA SER A 265 33.99 -3.59 -0.60
C SER A 265 33.28 -2.97 0.60
N ILE A 266 31.95 -2.93 0.52
CA ILE A 266 31.03 -2.72 1.63
C ILE A 266 30.64 -4.08 2.21
N PHE A 267 30.76 -4.24 3.52
CA PHE A 267 30.49 -5.49 4.22
C PHE A 267 29.14 -5.43 4.92
N ILE A 268 28.19 -6.23 4.46
CA ILE A 268 26.91 -6.42 5.13
C ILE A 268 27.01 -7.66 6.01
N VAL A 269 26.87 -7.46 7.32
CA VAL A 269 27.03 -8.51 8.34
C VAL A 269 25.68 -8.87 8.94
N LYS A 270 25.19 -10.07 8.66
CA LYS A 270 23.97 -10.62 9.27
C LYS A 270 24.29 -11.12 10.67
N ALA A 271 23.63 -10.58 11.68
CA ALA A 271 23.87 -10.97 13.06
C ALA A 271 22.58 -11.42 13.76
N LYS A 272 22.60 -12.62 14.35
CA LYS A 272 21.51 -13.10 15.22
C LYS A 272 21.49 -12.40 16.58
N SER A 273 22.68 -12.04 17.08
CA SER A 273 22.87 -11.22 18.28
C SER A 273 24.30 -10.69 18.31
N MET A 274 24.52 -9.56 18.96
CA MET A 274 25.84 -9.01 19.27
C MET A 274 25.80 -8.33 20.65
N ARG A 275 25.87 -9.13 21.71
CA ARG A 275 25.71 -8.68 23.10
C ARG A 275 26.95 -7.99 23.67
N LYS A 276 28.14 -8.41 23.22
CA LYS A 276 29.44 -7.83 23.60
C LYS A 276 29.91 -6.88 22.52
N ASN A 277 30.51 -5.77 22.92
CA ASN A 277 31.13 -4.85 21.99
C ASN A 277 32.49 -5.39 21.53
N ILE A 278 32.63 -5.61 20.22
CA ILE A 278 33.86 -6.12 19.59
C ILE A 278 34.68 -4.99 18.96
N PHE A 279 34.08 -3.82 18.76
CA PHE A 279 34.63 -2.68 18.03
C PHE A 279 35.47 -1.74 18.91
N ASN A 280 35.64 -2.05 20.20
CA ASN A 280 36.54 -1.32 21.09
C ASN A 280 38.03 -1.58 20.77
N ASP A 281 38.32 -2.62 20.00
CA ASP A 281 39.66 -2.89 19.51
C ASP A 281 39.97 -2.02 18.28
N ILE A 282 41.10 -1.30 18.33
CA ILE A 282 41.53 -0.37 17.30
C ILE A 282 41.67 -1.01 15.91
N ARG A 283 41.85 -2.35 15.84
CA ARG A 283 41.91 -3.09 14.57
C ARG A 283 40.66 -2.90 13.70
N TRP A 284 39.50 -2.62 14.31
CA TRP A 284 38.25 -2.44 13.59
C TRP A 284 38.04 -1.04 13.00
N PHE A 285 38.70 -0.03 13.58
CA PHE A 285 38.47 1.38 13.23
C PHE A 285 38.55 1.67 11.72
N PRO A 286 39.54 1.15 10.96
CA PRO A 286 39.61 1.37 9.51
C PRO A 286 38.41 0.86 8.71
N TYR A 287 37.67 -0.12 9.24
CA TYR A 287 36.58 -0.80 8.54
C TYR A 287 35.19 -0.32 8.97
N LEU A 288 35.06 0.42 10.08
CA LEU A 288 33.76 0.81 10.65
C LEU A 288 32.84 1.54 9.66
N THR A 289 33.42 2.37 8.79
CA THR A 289 32.68 3.14 7.77
C THR A 289 32.08 2.26 6.67
N ARG A 290 32.57 1.03 6.51
CA ARG A 290 32.18 0.07 5.46
C ARG A 290 31.42 -1.14 5.98
N ILE A 291 31.29 -1.28 7.30
CA ILE A 291 30.53 -2.36 7.93
C ILE A 291 29.10 -1.89 8.20
N ILE A 292 28.13 -2.67 7.72
CA ILE A 292 26.70 -2.48 7.98
C ILE A 292 26.19 -3.75 8.62
N ILE A 293 25.67 -3.66 9.85
CA ILE A 293 25.18 -4.82 10.59
C ILE A 293 23.67 -4.89 10.45
N VAL A 294 23.16 -6.04 10.05
CA VAL A 294 21.74 -6.29 9.84
C VAL A 294 21.26 -7.33 10.84
N ASP A 295 20.20 -6.98 11.56
CA ASP A 295 19.52 -7.85 12.52
C ASP A 295 18.83 -9.02 11.80
N ASP A 296 19.29 -10.24 12.12
CA ASP A 296 18.72 -11.52 11.67
C ASP A 296 18.32 -12.40 12.87
N SER A 297 17.95 -11.75 13.99
CA SER A 297 17.46 -12.38 15.21
C SER A 297 16.10 -13.09 15.01
N PRO A 298 15.74 -14.04 15.90
CA PRO A 298 14.42 -14.66 15.88
C PRO A 298 13.28 -13.63 15.93
N GLU A 299 13.42 -12.57 16.72
CA GLU A 299 12.43 -11.50 16.87
C GLU A 299 12.27 -10.72 15.56
N SER A 300 13.38 -10.48 14.86
CA SER A 300 13.38 -9.84 13.53
C SER A 300 12.66 -10.67 12.49
N ARG A 301 12.98 -11.96 12.40
CA ARG A 301 12.31 -12.89 11.47
C ARG A 301 10.83 -13.01 11.77
N SER A 302 10.46 -13.06 13.05
CA SER A 302 9.07 -13.26 13.48
C SER A 302 8.18 -12.05 13.22
N THR A 303 8.74 -10.85 13.29
CA THR A 303 8.03 -9.58 13.04
C THR A 303 8.19 -9.08 11.62
N ASN A 304 9.11 -9.68 10.85
CA ASN A 304 9.56 -9.19 9.56
C ASN A 304 9.99 -7.71 9.65
N THR A 305 10.84 -7.40 10.63
CA THR A 305 11.34 -6.05 10.91
C THR A 305 12.78 -6.14 11.37
N SER A 306 13.70 -5.54 10.62
CA SER A 306 15.14 -5.60 10.89
C SER A 306 15.68 -4.25 11.36
N LEU A 307 16.44 -4.29 12.46
CA LEU A 307 17.32 -3.20 12.84
C LEU A 307 18.57 -3.22 11.95
N VAL A 308 19.03 -2.04 11.56
CA VAL A 308 20.24 -1.85 10.76
C VAL A 308 21.15 -0.88 11.48
N PHE A 309 22.39 -1.28 11.68
CA PHE A 309 23.41 -0.50 12.38
C PHE A 309 24.54 -0.16 11.42
N GLY A 310 25.05 1.06 11.52
CA GLY A 310 26.19 1.51 10.74
C GLY A 310 26.86 2.72 11.37
N PHE A 311 28.04 3.06 10.88
CA PHE A 311 28.77 4.26 11.29
C PHE A 311 28.45 5.47 10.40
N HIS A 312 28.00 5.25 9.17
CA HIS A 312 27.90 6.29 8.15
C HIS A 312 26.46 6.83 7.99
N ASN A 313 26.23 8.11 8.29
CA ASN A 313 24.90 8.74 8.21
C ASN A 313 24.27 8.66 6.81
N LYS A 314 25.03 8.98 5.75
CA LYS A 314 24.49 8.93 4.39
C LYS A 314 23.97 7.55 4.00
N ILE A 315 24.65 6.46 4.38
CA ILE A 315 24.14 5.09 4.13
C ILE A 315 22.77 4.91 4.80
N ILE A 316 22.66 5.24 6.09
CA ILE A 316 21.41 5.08 6.86
C ILE A 316 20.29 5.98 6.31
N ASN A 317 20.62 7.22 5.94
CA ASN A 317 19.67 8.16 5.36
C ASN A 317 19.19 7.72 3.97
N THR A 318 20.11 7.28 3.11
CA THR A 318 19.76 6.73 1.79
C THR A 318 18.93 5.46 1.95
N LEU A 319 19.26 4.58 2.91
CA LEU A 319 18.45 3.41 3.22
C LEU A 319 17.04 3.78 3.66
N ASN A 320 16.87 4.79 4.50
CA ASN A 320 15.55 5.28 4.90
C ASN A 320 14.74 5.82 3.71
N LYS A 321 15.39 6.55 2.79
CA LYS A 321 14.77 7.05 1.56
C LYS A 321 14.35 5.91 0.64
N VAL A 322 15.26 4.99 0.35
CA VAL A 322 15.03 3.82 -0.53
C VAL A 322 13.95 2.91 0.05
N HIS A 323 14.01 2.59 1.34
CA HIS A 323 12.96 1.84 2.03
C HIS A 323 11.60 2.51 1.86
N THR A 324 11.48 3.80 2.17
CA THR A 324 10.21 4.53 2.04
C THR A 324 9.72 4.57 0.59
N LYS A 325 10.63 4.75 -0.36
CA LYS A 325 10.32 4.79 -1.80
C LYS A 325 9.80 3.43 -2.31
N LYS A 326 10.49 2.34 -1.97
CA LYS A 326 10.25 1.00 -2.53
C LYS A 326 9.25 0.16 -1.75
N LEU A 327 9.32 0.20 -0.42
CA LEU A 327 8.49 -0.58 0.50
C LEU A 327 7.38 0.25 1.13
N GLY A 328 7.50 1.58 1.14
CA GLY A 328 6.54 2.47 1.80
C GLY A 328 6.87 2.70 3.27
N ALA A 329 5.95 3.34 4.00
CA ALA A 329 6.10 3.55 5.44
C ALA A 329 6.04 2.22 6.20
N LEU A 330 6.75 2.17 7.34
CA LEU A 330 6.74 1.06 8.29
C LEU A 330 5.33 0.76 8.79
N ALA A 331 5.11 -0.47 9.26
CA ALA A 331 3.88 -0.84 9.95
C ALA A 331 4.04 -0.69 11.46
N ASN A 332 3.32 0.24 12.07
CA ASN A 332 3.32 0.43 13.53
C ASN A 332 2.93 -0.86 14.29
N THR A 333 2.05 -1.67 13.73
CA THR A 333 1.65 -2.96 14.29
C THR A 333 2.82 -3.96 14.39
N GLN A 334 3.77 -3.94 13.44
CA GLN A 334 4.99 -4.75 13.49
C GLN A 334 5.98 -4.21 14.52
N LEU A 335 6.16 -2.89 14.56
CA LEU A 335 7.05 -2.24 15.53
C LEU A 335 6.60 -2.54 16.97
N ASN A 336 5.31 -2.45 17.25
CA ASN A 336 4.75 -2.77 18.56
C ASN A 336 4.87 -4.25 18.91
N LEU A 337 4.62 -5.17 17.96
CA LEU A 337 4.87 -6.60 18.19
C LEU A 337 6.35 -6.85 18.48
N ARG A 338 7.27 -6.17 17.78
CA ARG A 338 8.71 -6.28 18.02
C ARG A 338 9.08 -5.84 19.44
N LEU A 339 8.52 -4.73 19.92
CA LEU A 339 8.73 -4.27 21.30
C LEU A 339 8.23 -5.25 22.36
N ILE A 340 7.14 -5.99 22.09
CA ILE A 340 6.64 -7.04 22.97
C ILE A 340 7.63 -8.21 22.99
N LEU A 341 8.03 -8.71 21.83
CA LEU A 341 8.95 -9.85 21.72
C LEU A 341 10.31 -9.57 22.34
N ASP A 342 10.80 -8.34 22.24
CA ASP A 342 12.10 -7.94 22.77
C ASP A 342 12.12 -7.73 24.29
N LYS A 343 10.99 -7.36 24.92
CA LYS A 343 10.97 -6.88 26.32
C LYS A 343 10.06 -7.64 27.28
N VAL A 344 9.03 -8.31 26.78
CA VAL A 344 8.13 -9.10 27.62
C VAL A 344 8.66 -10.52 27.74
N ASN A 345 8.98 -10.94 28.96
CA ASN A 345 9.57 -12.24 29.20
C ASN A 345 8.58 -13.38 28.92
N ASP A 346 9.10 -14.57 28.60
CA ASP A 346 8.26 -15.74 28.32
C ASP A 346 7.53 -16.27 29.55
N GLU A 347 8.16 -16.19 30.71
CA GLU A 347 7.59 -16.67 31.97
C GLU A 347 6.34 -15.89 32.37
N ASN A 348 6.36 -14.54 32.30
CA ASN A 348 5.16 -13.76 32.61
C ASN A 348 4.10 -13.89 31.51
N LEU A 349 4.48 -13.98 30.21
CA LEU A 349 3.49 -14.24 29.16
C LEU A 349 2.74 -15.56 29.39
N GLU A 350 3.46 -16.61 29.77
CA GLU A 350 2.83 -17.89 30.11
C GLU A 350 1.95 -17.78 31.36
N LYS A 351 2.41 -17.07 32.39
CA LYS A 351 1.60 -16.82 33.59
C LYS A 351 0.30 -16.07 33.25
N PHE A 352 0.40 -15.00 32.47
CA PHE A 352 -0.75 -14.20 32.02
C PHE A 352 -1.74 -15.07 31.24
N ARG A 353 -1.24 -15.95 30.35
CA ARG A 353 -2.05 -16.90 29.58
C ARG A 353 -2.81 -17.87 30.49
N VAL A 354 -2.11 -18.55 31.39
CA VAL A 354 -2.71 -19.56 32.29
C VAL A 354 -3.73 -18.93 33.22
N CYS A 355 -3.44 -17.74 33.76
CA CYS A 355 -4.39 -17.03 34.60
C CYS A 355 -5.63 -16.58 33.83
N ALA A 356 -5.47 -16.13 32.58
CA ALA A 356 -6.60 -15.82 31.70
C ALA A 356 -7.45 -17.07 31.39
N GLU A 357 -6.82 -18.21 31.07
CA GLU A 357 -7.51 -19.49 30.85
C GLU A 357 -8.34 -19.91 32.07
N LYS A 358 -7.76 -19.81 33.27
CA LYS A 358 -8.48 -20.12 34.51
C LYS A 358 -9.69 -19.20 34.70
N LYS A 359 -9.51 -17.89 34.50
CA LYS A 359 -10.62 -16.95 34.71
C LYS A 359 -11.74 -17.12 33.69
N ILE A 360 -11.41 -17.51 32.44
CA ILE A 360 -12.41 -17.88 31.43
C ILE A 360 -13.23 -19.09 31.89
N ALA A 361 -12.58 -20.11 32.48
CA ALA A 361 -13.26 -21.29 33.02
C ALA A 361 -14.16 -20.93 34.22
N ASP A 362 -13.69 -20.08 35.13
CA ASP A 362 -14.50 -19.58 36.25
C ASP A 362 -15.78 -18.89 35.76
N TYR A 363 -15.68 -18.02 34.74
CA TYR A 363 -16.86 -17.38 34.15
C TYR A 363 -17.77 -18.37 33.42
N GLU A 364 -17.25 -19.44 32.82
CA GLU A 364 -18.07 -20.50 32.23
C GLU A 364 -18.89 -21.26 33.28
N GLU A 365 -18.30 -21.53 34.44
CA GLU A 365 -18.98 -22.14 35.58
C GLU A 365 -20.05 -21.20 36.16
N GLU A 366 -19.70 -19.93 36.44
CA GLU A 366 -20.63 -18.91 36.93
C GLU A 366 -21.85 -18.77 35.99
N LEU A 367 -21.62 -18.74 34.67
CA LEU A 367 -22.71 -18.67 33.69
C LEU A 367 -23.58 -19.93 33.69
N ALA A 368 -22.99 -21.12 33.87
CA ALA A 368 -23.74 -22.37 33.95
C ALA A 368 -24.65 -22.40 35.19
N ASP A 369 -24.16 -21.91 36.33
CA ASP A 369 -24.94 -21.78 37.56
C ASP A 369 -26.08 -20.78 37.39
N PHE A 370 -25.83 -19.60 36.80
CA PHE A 370 -26.90 -18.64 36.50
C PHE A 370 -27.99 -19.23 35.59
N LYS A 371 -27.60 -19.97 34.55
CA LYS A 371 -28.55 -20.65 33.67
C LYS A 371 -29.37 -21.70 34.43
N LYS A 372 -28.73 -22.48 35.29
CA LYS A 372 -29.41 -23.49 36.10
C LYS A 372 -30.37 -22.88 37.11
N GLU A 373 -29.95 -21.85 37.83
CA GLU A 373 -30.74 -21.18 38.86
C GLU A 373 -31.92 -20.39 38.29
N GLN A 374 -31.71 -19.64 37.20
CA GLN A 374 -32.74 -18.72 36.67
C GLN A 374 -33.60 -19.32 35.56
N LEU A 375 -33.06 -20.26 34.77
CA LEU A 375 -33.76 -20.80 33.59
C LEU A 375 -34.22 -22.26 33.77
N GLY A 376 -33.66 -22.98 34.75
CA GLY A 376 -33.89 -24.40 35.03
C GLY A 376 -33.44 -25.35 33.92
N ASP A 377 -32.80 -24.82 32.87
CA ASP A 377 -32.43 -25.50 31.64
C ASP A 377 -31.22 -24.77 31.03
N THR A 378 -30.12 -25.49 30.83
CA THR A 378 -28.82 -24.94 30.45
C THR A 378 -28.53 -25.00 28.95
N GLU A 379 -29.38 -25.66 28.15
CA GLU A 379 -29.15 -25.86 26.72
C GLU A 379 -30.05 -25.00 25.81
N ASN A 380 -30.99 -24.26 26.41
CA ASN A 380 -31.97 -23.49 25.66
C ASN A 380 -31.49 -22.08 25.31
N LEU A 381 -30.95 -21.93 24.09
CA LEU A 381 -30.43 -20.66 23.57
C LEU A 381 -31.44 -19.50 23.58
N LYS A 382 -32.75 -19.76 23.48
CA LYS A 382 -33.77 -18.69 23.57
C LYS A 382 -33.95 -18.18 25.00
N LYS A 383 -33.86 -19.09 25.98
CA LYS A 383 -33.87 -18.72 27.39
C LYS A 383 -32.58 -17.96 27.75
N ASP A 384 -31.45 -18.35 27.19
CA ASP A 384 -30.18 -17.64 27.34
C ASP A 384 -30.26 -16.18 26.88
N ILE A 385 -30.89 -15.93 25.71
CA ILE A 385 -31.15 -14.55 25.25
C ILE A 385 -31.94 -13.77 26.30
N THR A 386 -32.95 -14.38 26.90
CA THR A 386 -33.79 -13.72 27.92
C THR A 386 -32.99 -13.39 29.18
N LEU A 387 -32.12 -14.31 29.63
CA LEU A 387 -31.21 -14.11 30.76
C LEU A 387 -30.28 -12.92 30.50
N PHE A 388 -29.54 -12.94 29.39
CA PHE A 388 -28.55 -11.89 29.07
C PHE A 388 -29.17 -10.55 28.74
N LYS A 389 -30.45 -10.53 28.34
CA LYS A 389 -31.20 -9.31 28.05
C LYS A 389 -31.61 -8.55 29.33
N PHE A 390 -31.93 -9.27 30.42
CA PHE A 390 -32.51 -8.67 31.63
C PHE A 390 -31.66 -8.77 32.89
N ASN A 391 -30.65 -9.64 32.92
CA ASN A 391 -29.74 -9.78 34.05
C ASN A 391 -28.42 -9.08 33.72
N ASP A 392 -28.24 -7.87 34.25
CA ASP A 392 -27.04 -7.05 34.02
C ASP A 392 -25.76 -7.73 34.51
N TYR A 393 -25.81 -8.54 35.57
CA TYR A 393 -24.65 -9.32 36.04
C TYR A 393 -24.26 -10.40 35.04
N ALA A 394 -25.22 -11.21 34.58
CA ALA A 394 -24.95 -12.25 33.57
C ALA A 394 -24.46 -11.62 32.25
N LYS A 395 -25.01 -10.46 31.88
CA LYS A 395 -24.55 -9.67 30.73
C LYS A 395 -23.11 -9.16 30.91
N GLN A 396 -22.74 -8.70 32.10
CA GLN A 396 -21.36 -8.28 32.37
C GLN A 396 -20.39 -9.46 32.32
N ILE A 397 -20.77 -10.63 32.83
CA ILE A 397 -19.94 -11.84 32.81
C ILE A 397 -19.61 -12.25 31.36
N ILE A 398 -20.58 -12.23 30.44
CA ILE A 398 -20.28 -12.56 29.03
C ILE A 398 -19.37 -11.51 28.37
N ILE A 399 -19.46 -10.24 28.76
CA ILE A 399 -18.57 -9.16 28.26
C ILE A 399 -17.14 -9.39 28.78
N ASP A 400 -16.97 -9.62 30.07
CA ASP A 400 -15.67 -9.86 30.69
C ASP A 400 -15.03 -11.13 30.15
N LYS A 401 -15.81 -12.21 30.00
CA LYS A 401 -15.37 -13.46 29.38
C LYS A 401 -14.89 -13.22 27.95
N TYR A 402 -15.62 -12.45 27.15
CA TYR A 402 -15.21 -12.06 25.80
C TYR A 402 -13.87 -11.31 25.83
N ALA A 403 -13.74 -10.31 26.71
CA ALA A 403 -12.53 -9.51 26.85
C ALA A 403 -11.30 -10.36 27.17
N ILE A 404 -11.38 -11.20 28.21
CA ILE A 404 -10.28 -12.07 28.63
C ILE A 404 -9.96 -13.12 27.56
N THR A 405 -10.96 -13.68 26.86
CA THR A 405 -10.74 -14.64 25.77
C THR A 405 -9.93 -14.01 24.63
N LYS A 406 -10.24 -12.76 24.26
CA LYS A 406 -9.52 -12.06 23.18
C LYS A 406 -8.10 -11.71 23.60
N LEU A 407 -7.90 -11.28 24.84
CA LEU A 407 -6.56 -11.05 25.39
C LEU A 407 -5.74 -12.34 25.44
N HIS A 408 -6.34 -13.44 25.89
CA HIS A 408 -5.74 -14.78 25.87
C HIS A 408 -5.29 -15.18 24.46
N ASP A 409 -6.18 -15.06 23.47
CA ASP A 409 -5.87 -15.42 22.08
C ASP A 409 -4.73 -14.58 21.51
N TYR A 410 -4.63 -13.31 21.92
CA TYR A 410 -3.54 -12.44 21.53
C TYR A 410 -2.20 -12.85 22.18
N ILE A 411 -2.21 -13.26 23.45
CA ILE A 411 -1.02 -13.81 24.13
C ILE A 411 -0.56 -15.11 23.43
N VAL A 412 -1.49 -15.99 23.07
CA VAL A 412 -1.19 -17.21 22.30
C VAL A 412 -0.54 -16.88 20.96
N LEU A 413 -1.01 -15.83 20.27
CA LEU A 413 -0.39 -15.35 19.03
C LEU A 413 1.07 -14.94 19.26
N ILE A 414 1.34 -14.15 20.30
CA ILE A 414 2.71 -13.71 20.64
C ILE A 414 3.62 -14.90 20.91
N GLN A 415 3.15 -15.86 21.71
CA GLN A 415 3.93 -17.07 22.02
C GLN A 415 4.20 -17.93 20.78
N ASN A 416 3.24 -17.99 19.84
CA ASN A 416 3.43 -18.68 18.57
C ASN A 416 4.45 -17.96 17.67
N CYS A 417 4.54 -16.63 17.72
CA CYS A 417 5.56 -15.87 17.00
C CYS A 417 6.98 -16.28 17.41
N LYS A 418 7.21 -16.66 18.66
CA LYS A 418 8.55 -17.10 19.14
C LYS A 418 8.97 -18.48 18.61
N LYS A 419 8.07 -19.23 17.97
CA LYS A 419 8.32 -20.60 17.47
C LYS A 419 8.11 -20.67 15.95
N PRO A 420 9.15 -20.81 15.12
CA PRO A 420 9.05 -20.72 13.66
C PRO A 420 7.98 -21.62 13.02
N GLU A 421 7.89 -22.89 13.42
CA GLU A 421 6.90 -23.83 12.86
C GLU A 421 5.46 -23.41 13.19
N LYS A 422 5.22 -22.91 14.41
CA LYS A 422 3.91 -22.43 14.84
C LYS A 422 3.56 -21.11 14.14
N LEU A 423 4.53 -20.22 14.01
CA LEU A 423 4.39 -18.96 13.27
C LEU A 423 4.00 -19.21 11.81
N GLN A 424 4.71 -20.09 11.10
CA GLN A 424 4.40 -20.42 9.70
C GLN A 424 2.99 -21.00 9.54
N LYS A 425 2.60 -21.92 10.45
CA LYS A 425 1.24 -22.47 10.47
C LYS A 425 0.19 -21.38 10.71
N MET A 426 0.41 -20.52 11.69
CA MET A 426 -0.48 -19.42 12.03
C MET A 426 -0.61 -18.40 10.88
N ASN A 427 0.49 -18.00 10.26
CA ASN A 427 0.48 -17.11 9.10
C ASN A 427 -0.26 -17.73 7.91
N LYS A 428 -0.06 -19.02 7.67
CA LYS A 428 -0.81 -19.76 6.63
C LYS A 428 -2.31 -19.70 6.89
N GLU A 429 -2.73 -19.93 8.13
CA GLU A 429 -4.14 -19.90 8.53
C GLU A 429 -4.73 -18.49 8.44
N LEU A 430 -4.00 -17.47 8.93
CA LEU A 430 -4.42 -16.07 8.87
C LEU A 430 -4.51 -15.52 7.43
N ILE A 431 -3.54 -15.83 6.57
CA ILE A 431 -3.55 -15.45 5.15
C ILE A 431 -4.76 -16.08 4.46
N HIS A 432 -4.95 -17.40 4.64
CA HIS A 432 -6.07 -18.09 4.02
C HIS A 432 -7.43 -17.55 4.47
N GLU A 433 -7.57 -17.26 5.75
CA GLU A 433 -8.78 -16.65 6.31
C GLU A 433 -8.99 -15.24 5.77
N PHE A 434 -7.94 -14.40 5.74
CA PHE A 434 -8.02 -13.05 5.20
C PHE A 434 -8.42 -13.06 3.71
N GLU A 435 -7.83 -13.92 2.88
CA GLU A 435 -8.19 -14.07 1.46
C GLU A 435 -9.65 -14.51 1.30
N SER A 436 -10.07 -15.54 2.05
CA SER A 436 -11.44 -16.08 2.01
C SER A 436 -12.46 -15.02 2.42
N ARG A 437 -12.17 -14.27 3.49
CA ARG A 437 -13.07 -13.22 3.97
C ARG A 437 -13.10 -12.01 3.05
N THR A 438 -11.96 -11.62 2.49
CA THR A 438 -11.87 -10.54 1.50
C THR A 438 -12.69 -10.87 0.25
N LYS A 439 -12.56 -12.11 -0.26
CA LYS A 439 -13.36 -12.61 -1.39
C LYS A 439 -14.87 -12.54 -1.10
N ALA A 440 -15.29 -12.99 0.07
CA ALA A 440 -16.71 -12.95 0.46
C ALA A 440 -17.24 -11.52 0.69
N TYR A 441 -16.44 -10.64 1.31
CA TYR A 441 -16.90 -9.29 1.67
C TYR A 441 -16.97 -8.34 0.47
N PHE A 442 -15.92 -8.30 -0.36
CA PHE A 442 -15.78 -7.37 -1.47
C PHE A 442 -16.29 -7.91 -2.82
N TYR A 443 -16.17 -9.23 -3.04
CA TYR A 443 -16.47 -9.87 -4.33
C TYR A 443 -17.59 -10.92 -4.25
N SER A 444 -18.42 -10.89 -3.20
CA SER A 444 -19.59 -11.78 -3.07
C SER A 444 -19.29 -13.28 -3.23
N ASN A 445 -18.07 -13.70 -2.90
CA ASN A 445 -17.60 -15.09 -2.98
C ASN A 445 -17.62 -15.72 -4.40
N ILE A 446 -17.45 -14.94 -5.46
CA ILE A 446 -17.38 -15.44 -6.86
C ILE A 446 -16.23 -16.43 -7.02
N GLU A 447 -16.53 -17.69 -7.35
CA GLU A 447 -15.56 -18.79 -7.32
C GLU A 447 -14.34 -18.55 -8.23
N GLN A 448 -14.55 -17.99 -9.42
CA GLN A 448 -13.52 -17.74 -10.44
C GLN A 448 -12.50 -16.66 -10.05
N VAL A 449 -12.78 -15.84 -9.04
CA VAL A 449 -11.88 -14.76 -8.60
C VAL A 449 -10.72 -15.34 -7.80
N ASN A 450 -9.50 -15.00 -8.20
CA ASN A 450 -8.27 -15.42 -7.51
C ASN A 450 -7.71 -14.25 -6.69
N ILE A 451 -7.27 -14.53 -5.46
CA ILE A 451 -6.72 -13.54 -4.53
C ILE A 451 -5.37 -14.02 -4.00
N ALA A 452 -4.43 -13.09 -3.86
CA ALA A 452 -3.19 -13.26 -3.11
C ALA A 452 -3.03 -12.09 -2.13
N THR A 453 -2.72 -12.41 -0.87
CA THR A 453 -2.34 -11.40 0.12
C THR A 453 -0.93 -10.90 -0.14
N ILE A 454 -0.76 -9.58 -0.11
CA ILE A 454 0.56 -8.93 -0.11
C ILE A 454 0.87 -8.56 1.33
N VAL A 455 1.90 -9.19 1.89
CA VAL A 455 2.16 -9.20 3.33
C VAL A 455 2.93 -7.98 3.82
N GLU A 456 3.41 -7.13 2.91
CA GLU A 456 4.20 -5.93 3.21
C GLU A 456 3.94 -4.76 2.25
N GLY A 457 4.20 -3.55 2.73
CA GLY A 457 4.29 -2.33 1.92
C GLY A 457 2.97 -1.72 1.42
N GLY A 458 1.83 -2.30 1.80
CA GLY A 458 0.50 -1.82 1.43
C GLY A 458 0.31 -1.67 -0.09
N GLY A 459 -0.37 -0.60 -0.51
CA GLY A 459 -0.61 -0.27 -1.93
C GLY A 459 0.63 -0.33 -2.83
N ARG A 460 1.76 0.19 -2.33
CA ARG A 460 3.03 0.19 -3.08
C ARG A 460 3.57 -1.23 -3.25
N GLY A 461 3.45 -2.07 -2.23
CA GLY A 461 3.85 -3.48 -2.30
C GLY A 461 3.09 -4.24 -3.39
N GLN A 462 1.79 -4.00 -3.52
CA GLN A 462 0.93 -4.64 -4.53
C GLN A 462 1.38 -4.30 -5.96
N LEU A 463 1.60 -3.02 -6.25
CA LEU A 463 2.06 -2.54 -7.55
C LEU A 463 3.49 -2.99 -7.86
N ARG A 464 4.37 -2.97 -6.85
CA ARG A 464 5.75 -3.45 -6.99
C ARG A 464 5.80 -4.94 -7.33
N THR A 465 5.05 -5.78 -6.61
CA THR A 465 4.97 -7.22 -6.89
C THR A 465 4.49 -7.48 -8.33
N TYR A 466 3.55 -6.68 -8.83
CA TYR A 466 3.14 -6.76 -10.23
C TYR A 466 4.25 -6.33 -11.19
N GLY A 467 4.95 -5.23 -10.91
CA GLY A 467 6.11 -4.78 -11.70
C GLY A 467 7.23 -5.83 -11.76
N GLU A 468 7.55 -6.48 -10.64
CA GLU A 468 8.53 -7.57 -10.59
C GLU A 468 8.10 -8.78 -11.41
N TYR A 469 6.80 -9.12 -11.39
CA TYR A 469 6.24 -10.14 -12.29
C TYR A 469 6.46 -9.77 -13.76
N LEU A 470 6.19 -8.52 -14.15
CA LEU A 470 6.37 -8.05 -15.53
C LEU A 470 7.81 -8.16 -16.03
N LEU A 471 8.80 -7.97 -15.14
CA LEU A 471 10.22 -8.08 -15.49
C LEU A 471 10.71 -9.53 -15.62
N GLN A 472 10.04 -10.48 -14.96
CA GLN A 472 10.44 -11.89 -14.93
C GLN A 472 9.62 -12.78 -15.90
N ARG A 473 8.49 -12.28 -16.39
CA ARG A 473 7.62 -13.05 -17.29
C ARG A 473 8.31 -13.34 -18.63
N LYS A 474 7.93 -14.45 -19.24
CA LYS A 474 8.39 -14.83 -20.58
C LYS A 474 7.29 -14.53 -21.60
N LEU A 475 7.59 -13.67 -22.57
CA LEU A 475 6.70 -13.42 -23.70
C LEU A 475 6.86 -14.51 -24.75
N LYS A 476 5.77 -14.82 -25.48
CA LYS A 476 5.84 -15.75 -26.60
C LYS A 476 6.70 -15.17 -27.73
N THR A 477 7.53 -16.01 -28.32
CA THR A 477 8.35 -15.65 -29.48
C THR A 477 7.47 -15.53 -30.73
N ILE A 478 7.77 -14.55 -31.58
CA ILE A 478 7.12 -14.39 -32.89
C ILE A 478 7.76 -15.36 -33.90
N ASP A 479 6.98 -15.89 -34.83
CA ASP A 479 7.49 -16.71 -35.94
C ASP A 479 8.50 -15.91 -36.78
N ASN A 480 9.66 -16.51 -37.06
CA ASN A 480 10.71 -15.91 -37.88
C ASN A 480 10.22 -15.42 -39.24
N LYS A 481 9.21 -16.06 -39.85
CA LYS A 481 8.62 -15.60 -41.12
C LYS A 481 7.99 -14.22 -41.00
N ILE A 482 7.31 -13.96 -39.88
CA ILE A 482 6.68 -12.66 -39.60
C ILE A 482 7.77 -11.62 -39.31
N VAL A 483 8.81 -12.01 -38.57
CA VAL A 483 9.99 -11.14 -38.32
C VAL A 483 10.63 -10.71 -39.64
N GLU A 484 10.87 -11.63 -40.57
CA GLU A 484 11.45 -11.35 -41.89
C GLU A 484 10.53 -10.51 -42.78
N ARG A 485 9.22 -10.79 -42.76
CA ARG A 485 8.21 -9.97 -43.45
C ARG A 485 8.23 -8.53 -42.96
N CYS A 486 8.19 -8.32 -41.64
CA CYS A 486 8.23 -6.99 -41.03
C CYS A 486 9.55 -6.26 -41.31
N LYS A 487 10.70 -6.94 -41.22
CA LYS A 487 12.00 -6.40 -41.63
C LYS A 487 11.96 -5.89 -43.07
N THR A 488 11.45 -6.70 -43.98
CA THR A 488 11.34 -6.36 -45.40
C THR A 488 10.49 -5.11 -45.65
N ILE A 489 9.38 -4.97 -44.91
CA ILE A 489 8.50 -3.81 -45.01
C ILE A 489 9.18 -2.56 -44.40
N ILE A 490 9.73 -2.68 -43.19
CA ILE A 490 10.34 -1.56 -42.44
C ILE A 490 11.58 -1.01 -43.14
N ASP A 491 12.40 -1.88 -43.75
CA ASP A 491 13.62 -1.50 -44.49
C ASP A 491 13.35 -0.55 -45.66
N ILE A 492 12.10 -0.52 -46.14
CA ILE A 492 11.71 0.19 -47.36
C ILE A 492 10.84 1.40 -47.05
N ILE A 493 10.40 1.55 -45.80
CA ILE A 493 9.71 2.75 -45.35
C ILE A 493 10.80 3.79 -45.01
N PRO A 494 10.91 4.91 -45.76
CA PRO A 494 11.98 5.88 -45.52
C PRO A 494 11.83 6.53 -44.14
N ASN A 495 12.95 6.74 -43.43
CA ASN A 495 12.97 7.39 -42.13
C ASN A 495 12.43 8.84 -42.27
N THR A 496 11.73 9.33 -41.25
CA THR A 496 11.16 10.70 -41.19
C THR A 496 12.19 11.75 -41.60
N TYR A 497 13.46 11.59 -41.21
CA TYR A 497 14.55 12.51 -41.55
C TYR A 497 14.95 12.50 -43.05
N GLU A 498 14.94 11.33 -43.70
CA GLU A 498 15.23 11.20 -45.14
C GLU A 498 14.09 11.74 -46.00
N ARG A 499 12.84 11.66 -45.50
CA ARG A 499 11.66 12.24 -46.15
C ARG A 499 11.72 13.77 -46.20
N THR A 500 12.17 14.42 -45.12
CA THR A 500 12.27 15.89 -45.04
C THR A 500 13.38 16.47 -45.93
N LEU A 501 14.44 15.69 -46.19
CA LEU A 501 15.58 16.12 -47.00
C LEU A 501 15.34 16.00 -48.50
N ARG A 502 14.55 15.01 -48.94
CA ARG A 502 14.31 14.76 -50.38
C ARG A 502 13.09 15.51 -50.94
N ASN A 503 12.13 15.88 -50.11
CA ASN A 503 10.92 16.60 -50.54
C ASN A 503 10.84 17.99 -49.92
N HIS A 504 11.01 19.03 -50.74
CA HIS A 504 10.98 20.45 -50.34
C HIS A 504 9.60 21.00 -49.88
N TYR A 505 8.61 20.14 -49.61
CA TYR A 505 7.25 20.56 -49.24
C TYR A 505 6.78 19.88 -47.94
N HIS A 506 6.65 20.71 -46.90
CA HIS A 506 5.93 20.53 -45.64
C HIS A 506 6.52 19.55 -44.59
N LYS A 507 7.05 20.13 -43.50
CA LYS A 507 7.69 19.45 -42.35
C LYS A 507 6.79 18.53 -41.51
N ASN A 508 5.47 18.47 -41.75
CA ASN A 508 4.51 17.82 -40.83
C ASN A 508 3.54 16.79 -41.47
N PHE A 509 3.75 16.35 -42.72
CA PHE A 509 2.80 15.43 -43.37
C PHE A 509 3.43 14.04 -43.60
N GLY A 510 2.92 13.03 -42.90
CA GLY A 510 3.34 11.62 -43.04
C GLY A 510 2.92 10.99 -44.38
N ILE A 511 3.25 9.70 -44.56
CA ILE A 511 2.92 8.86 -45.74
C ILE A 511 1.43 8.89 -46.15
N ASN A 512 0.59 9.36 -45.23
CA ASN A 512 -0.87 9.46 -45.30
C ASN A 512 -1.36 10.39 -46.42
N LEU A 513 -0.78 11.58 -46.59
CA LEU A 513 -1.19 12.51 -47.65
C LEU A 513 -0.82 11.96 -49.05
N PHE A 514 0.25 11.16 -49.10
CA PHE A 514 0.70 10.46 -50.30
C PHE A 514 -0.25 9.31 -50.65
N LEU A 515 -0.59 8.48 -49.66
CA LEU A 515 -1.54 7.39 -49.84
C LEU A 515 -2.93 7.91 -50.24
N GLU A 516 -3.37 9.04 -49.70
CA GLU A 516 -4.65 9.68 -50.05
C GLU A 516 -4.65 10.20 -51.50
N LYS A 517 -3.58 10.85 -51.94
CA LYS A 517 -3.41 11.35 -53.32
C LYS A 517 -3.36 10.22 -54.37
N TYR A 518 -2.84 9.05 -53.99
CA TYR A 518 -2.69 7.90 -54.89
C TYR A 518 -3.72 6.77 -54.65
N LYS A 519 -4.64 6.88 -53.67
CA LYS A 519 -5.68 5.88 -53.35
C LYS A 519 -6.54 5.53 -54.57
N ALA A 520 -6.87 6.53 -55.39
CA ALA A 520 -7.62 6.38 -56.64
C ALA A 520 -6.83 5.73 -57.79
N TYR A 521 -5.49 5.67 -57.70
CA TYR A 521 -4.62 5.05 -58.72
C TYR A 521 -4.27 3.59 -58.41
N ILE A 522 -4.37 3.18 -57.14
CA ILE A 522 -4.11 1.81 -56.65
C ILE A 522 -5.39 0.95 -56.70
N THR A 523 -6.57 1.57 -56.72
CA THR A 523 -7.85 0.88 -56.91
C THR A 523 -8.07 0.51 -58.38
N LYS A 524 -8.14 -0.80 -58.64
CA LYS A 524 -8.26 -1.52 -59.92
C LYS A 524 -8.77 -0.73 -61.15
N VAL A 525 -7.96 -0.74 -62.21
CA VAL A 525 -8.40 -0.56 -63.62
C VAL A 525 -8.16 -1.87 -64.38
N GLU A 526 -9.03 -2.19 -65.34
CA GLU A 526 -9.11 -3.47 -66.09
C GLU A 526 -7.85 -3.87 -66.90
N ASN A 527 -6.82 -3.01 -67.00
CA ASN A 527 -5.65 -3.24 -67.85
C ASN A 527 -4.33 -3.38 -67.05
N GLU A 528 -3.71 -4.56 -67.08
CA GLU A 528 -2.53 -4.92 -66.26
C GLU A 528 -1.26 -4.08 -66.55
N SER A 529 -1.06 -3.67 -67.79
CA SER A 529 0.10 -2.88 -68.22
C SER A 529 0.10 -1.46 -67.62
N ASN A 530 -1.08 -0.85 -67.49
CA ASN A 530 -1.25 0.44 -66.81
C ASN A 530 -0.99 0.34 -65.30
N ASN A 531 -1.34 -0.79 -64.67
CA ASN A 531 -1.10 -1.01 -63.24
C ASN A 531 0.39 -1.13 -62.91
N LYS A 532 1.20 -1.77 -63.77
CA LYS A 532 2.67 -1.85 -63.59
C LYS A 532 3.35 -0.48 -63.67
N GLY A 533 3.04 0.31 -64.70
CA GLY A 533 3.63 1.65 -64.86
C GLY A 533 3.25 2.62 -63.74
N ARG A 534 2.00 2.59 -63.28
CA ARG A 534 1.52 3.40 -62.15
C ARG A 534 2.15 3.00 -60.82
N PHE A 535 2.32 1.69 -60.58
CA PHE A 535 3.02 1.20 -59.39
C PHE A 535 4.50 1.64 -59.38
N THR A 536 5.17 1.59 -60.53
CA THR A 536 6.54 2.10 -60.65
C THR A 536 6.64 3.61 -60.40
N ASN A 537 5.69 4.40 -60.92
CA ASN A 537 5.65 5.85 -60.64
C ASN A 537 5.41 6.13 -59.15
N PHE A 538 4.52 5.38 -58.50
CA PHE A 538 4.28 5.47 -57.05
C PHE A 538 5.54 5.18 -56.23
N LEU A 539 6.31 4.14 -56.58
CA LEU A 539 7.58 3.82 -55.91
C LEU A 539 8.66 4.90 -56.15
N ILE A 540 8.67 5.56 -57.31
CA ILE A 540 9.56 6.68 -57.63
C ILE A 540 9.18 7.89 -56.79
N ASP A 541 7.89 8.21 -56.73
CA ASP A 541 7.34 9.35 -56.02
C ASP A 541 7.55 9.24 -54.49
N ILE A 542 7.57 8.03 -53.93
CA ILE A 542 7.93 7.76 -52.51
C ILE A 542 9.46 7.68 -52.30
N GLY A 543 10.26 7.65 -53.37
CA GLY A 543 11.72 7.65 -53.30
C GLY A 543 12.36 6.30 -52.97
N ILE A 544 11.62 5.19 -53.16
CA ILE A 544 12.02 3.82 -52.75
C ILE A 544 12.21 2.85 -53.93
N ASN A 545 12.01 3.31 -55.17
CA ASN A 545 12.06 2.48 -56.38
C ASN A 545 13.39 1.72 -56.55
N ASP A 546 14.52 2.37 -56.29
CA ASP A 546 15.84 1.77 -56.47
C ASP A 546 16.13 0.71 -55.40
N GLU A 547 15.64 0.91 -54.17
CA GLU A 547 15.74 -0.07 -53.10
C GLU A 547 14.81 -1.25 -53.32
N PHE A 548 13.57 -0.99 -53.77
CA PHE A 548 12.61 -2.03 -54.14
C PHE A 548 13.16 -2.96 -55.23
N LYS A 549 13.79 -2.41 -56.28
CA LYS A 549 14.39 -3.20 -57.38
C LYS A 549 15.57 -4.05 -56.93
N LYS A 550 16.29 -3.66 -55.86
CA LYS A 550 17.43 -4.41 -55.30
C LYS A 550 17.01 -5.58 -54.41
N LYS A 551 15.74 -5.66 -53.99
CA LYS A 551 15.21 -6.74 -53.15
C LYS A 551 14.84 -7.98 -53.98
N SER A 552 14.81 -9.15 -53.36
CA SER A 552 14.46 -10.43 -54.01
C SER A 552 13.01 -10.44 -54.52
N PRO A 553 12.65 -11.33 -55.47
CA PRO A 553 11.27 -11.45 -55.97
C PRO A 553 10.23 -11.70 -54.87
N GLU A 554 10.58 -12.48 -53.86
CA GLU A 554 9.74 -12.78 -52.70
C GLU A 554 9.53 -11.52 -51.84
N ALA A 555 10.59 -10.76 -51.57
CA ALA A 555 10.50 -9.50 -50.85
C ALA A 555 9.67 -8.46 -51.62
N GLN A 556 9.86 -8.35 -52.94
CA GLN A 556 9.06 -7.50 -53.83
C GLN A 556 7.57 -7.84 -53.77
N LYS A 557 7.22 -9.13 -53.66
CA LYS A 557 5.84 -9.58 -53.49
C LYS A 557 5.25 -9.12 -52.16
N VAL A 558 5.98 -9.29 -51.06
CA VAL A 558 5.58 -8.82 -49.71
C VAL A 558 5.28 -7.32 -49.71
N ILE A 559 6.14 -6.51 -50.35
CA ILE A 559 5.98 -5.05 -50.40
C ILE A 559 4.77 -4.66 -51.26
N LYS A 560 4.55 -5.35 -52.39
CA LYS A 560 3.36 -5.16 -53.23
C LYS A 560 2.07 -5.47 -52.48
N GLU A 561 2.04 -6.57 -51.74
CA GLU A 561 0.90 -6.94 -50.88
C GLU A 561 0.64 -5.88 -49.82
N PHE A 562 1.68 -5.42 -49.12
CA PHE A 562 1.57 -4.37 -48.11
C PHE A 562 1.00 -3.05 -48.69
N ILE A 563 1.53 -2.59 -49.82
CA ILE A 563 1.05 -1.37 -50.51
C ILE A 563 -0.40 -1.54 -50.98
N SER A 564 -0.78 -2.73 -51.47
CA SER A 564 -2.16 -3.01 -51.87
C SER A 564 -3.12 -2.98 -50.67
N ASN A 565 -2.70 -3.49 -49.52
CA ASN A 565 -3.53 -3.50 -48.31
C ASN A 565 -3.71 -2.10 -47.71
N LEU A 566 -2.73 -1.21 -47.88
CA LEU A 566 -2.83 0.20 -47.48
C LEU A 566 -4.00 0.93 -48.16
N ALA A 567 -4.35 0.56 -49.39
CA ALA A 567 -5.45 1.17 -50.13
C ALA A 567 -6.85 0.84 -49.55
N ASN A 568 -6.97 -0.24 -48.77
CA ASN A 568 -8.22 -0.74 -48.19
C ASN A 568 -8.55 -0.13 -46.81
N LEU A 569 -7.71 0.74 -46.26
CA LEU A 569 -7.99 1.38 -44.97
C LEU A 569 -8.89 2.63 -45.16
N ASP A 570 -9.96 2.71 -44.37
CA ASP A 570 -10.91 3.84 -44.35
C ASP A 570 -10.29 5.12 -43.80
N ILE A 571 -9.24 5.01 -42.98
CA ILE A 571 -8.50 6.15 -42.41
C ILE A 571 -7.01 5.84 -42.54
N THR A 572 -6.33 6.56 -43.42
CA THR A 572 -4.89 6.46 -43.68
C THR A 572 -4.09 7.11 -42.55
N SER A 573 -3.72 6.34 -41.53
CA SER A 573 -2.56 6.67 -40.70
C SER A 573 -1.74 5.42 -40.40
N ILE A 574 -0.66 5.19 -41.17
CA ILE A 574 0.45 4.41 -40.61
C ILE A 574 1.08 5.33 -39.58
N HIS A 575 0.70 5.17 -38.32
CA HIS A 575 1.29 5.93 -37.23
C HIS A 575 2.78 5.56 -37.12
N ASP A 576 3.66 6.57 -37.11
CA ASP A 576 5.09 6.36 -36.92
C ASP A 576 5.35 5.62 -35.58
N ASP A 577 4.53 5.91 -34.57
CA ASP A 577 4.39 5.20 -33.29
C ASP A 577 4.34 3.67 -33.47
N VAL A 578 3.50 3.16 -34.38
CA VAL A 578 3.33 1.72 -34.59
C VAL A 578 4.58 1.11 -35.23
N GLN A 579 5.25 1.83 -36.13
CA GLN A 579 6.51 1.34 -36.70
C GLN A 579 7.61 1.28 -35.64
N MET A 580 7.68 2.27 -34.76
CA MET A 580 8.60 2.26 -33.62
C MET A 580 8.31 1.09 -32.68
N ILE A 581 7.04 0.85 -32.32
CA ILE A 581 6.64 -0.31 -31.50
C ILE A 581 7.05 -1.62 -32.15
N ILE A 582 6.79 -1.78 -33.46
CA ILE A 582 7.14 -3.01 -34.17
C ILE A 582 8.66 -3.19 -34.17
N ARG A 583 9.43 -2.11 -34.33
CA ARG A 583 10.90 -2.19 -34.24
C ARG A 583 11.33 -2.66 -32.85
N ASP A 584 10.81 -2.07 -31.79
CA ASP A 584 11.13 -2.47 -30.42
C ASP A 584 10.78 -3.95 -30.17
N ILE A 585 9.60 -4.40 -30.57
CA ILE A 585 9.16 -5.80 -30.39
C ILE A 585 10.05 -6.80 -31.14
N LEU A 586 10.58 -6.43 -32.31
CA LEU A 586 11.30 -7.32 -33.20
C LEU A 586 12.83 -7.30 -33.01
N PHE A 587 13.40 -6.15 -32.64
CA PHE A 587 14.84 -5.93 -32.68
C PHE A 587 15.49 -5.77 -31.31
N ASP A 588 14.75 -5.48 -30.25
CA ASP A 588 15.34 -5.46 -28.91
C ASP A 588 15.62 -6.86 -28.38
N ALA A 589 16.81 -7.03 -27.81
CA ALA A 589 17.23 -8.27 -27.16
C ALA A 589 16.38 -8.58 -25.91
N VAL A 590 15.91 -7.54 -25.22
CA VAL A 590 15.02 -7.64 -24.05
C VAL A 590 13.96 -6.54 -24.16
N LEU A 591 12.73 -6.93 -24.46
CA LEU A 591 11.60 -6.02 -24.56
C LEU A 591 11.19 -5.53 -23.17
N LYS A 592 11.34 -4.22 -22.90
CA LYS A 592 10.88 -3.62 -21.64
C LYS A 592 9.35 -3.66 -21.55
N PRO A 593 8.75 -3.87 -20.36
CA PRO A 593 7.28 -3.81 -20.23
C PRO A 593 6.75 -2.40 -20.47
N TYR A 594 5.64 -2.30 -21.22
CA TYR A 594 4.96 -1.03 -21.49
C TYR A 594 3.93 -0.73 -20.40
N ILE A 595 4.04 0.44 -19.77
CA ILE A 595 3.13 0.91 -18.73
C ILE A 595 2.46 2.20 -19.18
N LEU A 596 1.13 2.21 -19.20
CA LEU A 596 0.31 3.35 -19.58
C LEU A 596 -0.51 3.85 -18.39
N PHE A 597 -0.41 5.13 -18.04
CA PHE A 597 -1.25 5.76 -17.02
C PHE A 597 -1.44 7.26 -17.28
N ASN A 598 -2.44 7.86 -16.64
CA ASN A 598 -2.65 9.31 -16.71
C ASN A 598 -1.65 10.03 -15.79
N THR A 599 -0.76 10.84 -16.34
CA THR A 599 0.31 11.52 -15.59
C THR A 599 -0.19 12.64 -14.67
N ASP A 600 -1.33 13.24 -14.99
CA ASP A 600 -1.89 14.37 -14.24
C ASP A 600 -2.59 13.90 -12.96
N ALA A 601 -3.24 12.75 -13.04
CA ALA A 601 -4.01 12.09 -11.98
C ALA A 601 -3.14 11.13 -11.12
N SER A 602 -1.95 10.72 -11.59
CA SER A 602 -1.13 9.69 -10.94
C SER A 602 0.13 10.25 -10.29
N TRP A 603 0.21 10.17 -8.96
CA TRP A 603 1.22 10.90 -8.19
C TRP A 603 2.49 10.07 -7.87
N GLU A 604 2.43 8.74 -7.93
CA GLU A 604 3.49 7.87 -7.38
C GLU A 604 3.97 6.72 -8.29
N TYR A 605 3.35 6.45 -9.44
CA TYR A 605 3.69 5.27 -10.24
C TYR A 605 5.12 5.29 -10.79
N LYS A 606 5.70 6.46 -11.08
CA LYS A 606 7.08 6.58 -11.57
C LYS A 606 8.13 6.08 -10.56
N ASP A 607 7.83 6.11 -9.26
CA ASP A 607 8.73 5.57 -8.23
C ASP A 607 8.76 4.03 -8.23
N LEU A 608 7.65 3.41 -8.63
CA LEU A 608 7.42 1.97 -8.62
C LEU A 608 7.75 1.31 -9.98
N PHE A 609 7.56 2.05 -11.07
CA PHE A 609 7.90 1.67 -12.44
C PHE A 609 8.96 2.64 -12.99
N PRO A 610 10.24 2.46 -12.62
CA PRO A 610 11.28 3.39 -13.02
C PRO A 610 11.63 3.23 -14.51
N VAL A 611 11.92 4.36 -15.16
CA VAL A 611 12.08 4.48 -16.63
C VAL A 611 13.28 3.71 -17.20
N ASP A 612 14.23 3.31 -16.36
CA ASP A 612 15.36 2.47 -16.73
C ASP A 612 14.88 1.02 -17.01
N ARG A 613 13.89 0.54 -16.27
CA ARG A 613 13.35 -0.84 -16.34
C ARG A 613 12.03 -0.96 -17.11
N PHE A 614 11.25 0.10 -17.15
CA PHE A 614 9.92 0.12 -17.77
C PHE A 614 9.85 1.24 -18.80
N ASP A 615 9.04 1.02 -19.83
CA ASP A 615 8.78 2.04 -20.84
C ASP A 615 7.40 2.67 -20.56
N ILE A 616 7.40 3.94 -20.19
CA ILE A 616 6.27 4.66 -19.57
C ILE A 616 5.62 5.58 -20.58
N ASN A 617 4.30 5.44 -20.77
CA ASN A 617 3.51 6.18 -21.76
C ASN A 617 4.20 6.24 -23.14
N PRO A 618 4.59 5.09 -23.70
CA PRO A 618 5.44 5.10 -24.87
C PRO A 618 4.67 5.48 -26.14
N PHE A 619 5.39 6.01 -27.12
CA PHE A 619 4.86 6.34 -28.46
C PHE A 619 3.68 7.33 -28.42
N ASP A 620 3.79 8.35 -27.57
CA ASP A 620 2.79 9.37 -27.27
C ASP A 620 1.43 8.78 -26.81
N LEU A 621 1.35 7.49 -26.49
CA LEU A 621 0.14 6.86 -25.99
C LEU A 621 -0.07 7.34 -24.56
N GLU A 622 -1.15 8.08 -24.34
CA GLU A 622 -1.49 8.64 -23.04
C GLU A 622 -2.95 8.35 -22.71
N VAL A 623 -3.22 8.14 -21.42
CA VAL A 623 -4.58 8.11 -20.90
C VAL A 623 -5.02 9.57 -20.72
N GLY A 624 -5.86 10.08 -21.61
CA GLY A 624 -6.37 11.44 -21.53
C GLY A 624 -7.50 11.60 -20.49
N LEU A 625 -7.81 12.85 -20.17
CA LEU A 625 -9.00 13.23 -19.42
C LEU A 625 -10.01 13.95 -20.32
N THR A 626 -11.29 13.80 -20.02
CA THR A 626 -12.37 14.63 -20.57
C THR A 626 -12.33 16.04 -19.98
N ASP A 627 -13.19 16.94 -20.48
CA ASP A 627 -13.34 18.29 -19.94
C ASP A 627 -13.70 18.27 -18.45
N ASP A 628 -14.56 17.32 -18.04
CA ASP A 628 -14.93 17.05 -16.64
C ASP A 628 -13.83 16.35 -15.82
N LYS A 629 -12.60 16.27 -16.35
CA LYS A 629 -11.43 15.64 -15.71
C LYS A 629 -11.62 14.16 -15.36
N ARG A 630 -12.44 13.45 -16.14
CA ARG A 630 -12.66 12.00 -16.03
C ARG A 630 -11.84 11.25 -17.07
N ILE A 631 -11.56 9.97 -16.85
CA ILE A 631 -10.78 9.17 -17.81
C ILE A 631 -11.53 9.08 -19.15
N ASP A 632 -10.87 9.48 -20.23
CA ASP A 632 -11.44 9.44 -21.59
C ASP A 632 -11.24 8.05 -22.23
N PHE A 633 -12.15 7.13 -21.87
CA PHE A 633 -12.16 5.77 -22.41
C PHE A 633 -12.45 5.72 -23.91
N GLU A 634 -13.16 6.70 -24.46
CA GLU A 634 -13.51 6.74 -25.87
C GLU A 634 -12.28 7.05 -26.73
N ARG A 635 -11.51 8.09 -26.38
CA ARG A 635 -10.24 8.42 -27.03
C ARG A 635 -9.24 7.29 -26.92
N LEU A 636 -9.11 6.66 -25.75
CA LEU A 636 -8.20 5.54 -25.54
C LEU A 636 -8.58 4.33 -26.41
N HIS A 637 -9.87 3.97 -26.42
CA HIS A 637 -10.39 2.88 -27.26
C HIS A 637 -10.18 3.16 -28.75
N HIS A 638 -10.50 4.37 -29.22
CA HIS A 638 -10.30 4.74 -30.62
C HIS A 638 -8.84 4.66 -31.04
N ARG A 639 -7.91 5.12 -30.21
CA ARG A 639 -6.47 5.05 -30.50
C ARG A 639 -5.96 3.61 -30.58
N LEU A 640 -6.30 2.77 -29.59
CA LEU A 640 -5.88 1.36 -29.59
C LEU A 640 -6.49 0.58 -30.77
N ASN A 641 -7.74 0.87 -31.12
CA ASN A 641 -8.40 0.21 -32.26
C ASN A 641 -7.76 0.62 -33.60
N ARG A 642 -7.35 1.89 -33.75
CA ARG A 642 -6.57 2.34 -34.92
C ARG A 642 -5.23 1.64 -35.01
N MET A 643 -4.49 1.57 -33.89
CA MET A 643 -3.21 0.85 -33.84
C MET A 643 -3.37 -0.60 -34.27
N LYS A 644 -4.39 -1.31 -33.75
CA LYS A 644 -4.71 -2.69 -34.14
C LYS A 644 -4.86 -2.85 -35.65
N GLY A 645 -5.57 -1.93 -36.32
CA GLY A 645 -5.68 -1.91 -37.78
C GLY A 645 -4.34 -1.74 -38.48
N THR A 646 -3.44 -0.90 -37.96
CA THR A 646 -2.08 -0.77 -38.49
C THR A 646 -1.25 -2.05 -38.29
N PHE A 647 -1.31 -2.70 -37.13
CA PHE A 647 -0.59 -3.96 -36.88
C PHE A 647 -0.99 -5.08 -37.86
N GLN A 648 -2.28 -5.15 -38.20
CA GLN A 648 -2.81 -6.13 -39.17
C GLN A 648 -2.23 -5.98 -40.58
N LEU A 649 -1.67 -4.82 -40.94
CA LEU A 649 -0.99 -4.63 -42.22
C LEU A 649 0.37 -5.34 -42.26
N PHE A 650 1.06 -5.39 -41.13
CA PHE A 650 2.38 -6.00 -41.00
C PHE A 650 2.27 -7.51 -40.73
N ASP A 651 1.28 -7.91 -39.94
CA ASP A 651 1.02 -9.28 -39.54
C ASP A 651 -0.48 -9.60 -39.55
N ASP A 652 -0.89 -10.39 -40.54
CA ASP A 652 -2.28 -10.84 -40.72
C ASP A 652 -2.69 -11.95 -39.73
N THR A 653 -1.71 -12.61 -39.07
CA THR A 653 -1.98 -13.62 -38.04
C THR A 653 -2.39 -13.01 -36.70
N GLY A 654 -2.07 -11.73 -36.47
CA GLY A 654 -2.31 -11.01 -35.23
C GLY A 654 -1.30 -11.29 -34.11
N SER A 655 -0.28 -12.10 -34.34
CA SER A 655 0.75 -12.45 -33.34
C SER A 655 1.53 -11.24 -32.82
N LEU A 656 1.80 -10.25 -33.69
CA LEU A 656 2.52 -9.02 -33.38
C LEU A 656 1.69 -8.11 -32.47
N TRP A 657 0.39 -7.97 -32.79
CA TRP A 657 -0.57 -7.26 -31.95
C TRP A 657 -0.77 -7.94 -30.60
N ASP A 658 -0.85 -9.27 -30.58
CA ASP A 658 -0.94 -10.05 -29.36
C ASP A 658 0.30 -9.87 -28.48
N ARG A 659 1.51 -9.86 -29.04
CA ARG A 659 2.74 -9.63 -28.28
C ARG A 659 2.82 -8.21 -27.73
N PHE A 660 2.41 -7.21 -28.51
CA PHE A 660 2.25 -5.83 -28.01
C PHE A 660 1.27 -5.79 -26.84
N CYS A 661 0.09 -6.39 -26.99
CA CYS A 661 -0.95 -6.41 -25.97
C CYS A 661 -0.52 -7.17 -24.70
N GLU A 662 0.10 -8.34 -24.84
CA GLU A 662 0.67 -9.09 -23.72
C GLU A 662 1.72 -8.25 -22.99
N ASN A 663 2.47 -7.41 -23.70
CA ASN A 663 3.47 -6.54 -23.10
C ASN A 663 2.91 -5.26 -22.44
N LEU A 664 1.70 -4.83 -22.83
CA LEU A 664 1.06 -3.59 -22.38
C LEU A 664 0.22 -3.76 -21.11
N THR A 665 0.47 -2.89 -20.14
CA THR A 665 -0.39 -2.71 -18.96
C THR A 665 -0.92 -1.28 -18.92
N ILE A 666 -2.24 -1.14 -18.76
CA ILE A 666 -2.90 0.15 -18.53
C ILE A 666 -3.24 0.22 -17.04
N ILE A 667 -2.75 1.24 -16.34
CA ILE A 667 -3.04 1.48 -14.93
C ILE A 667 -4.11 2.55 -14.81
N ILE A 668 -5.18 2.24 -14.08
CA ILE A 668 -6.25 3.17 -13.74
C ILE A 668 -6.40 3.19 -12.23
N ASN A 669 -6.34 4.38 -11.64
CA ASN A 669 -6.77 4.58 -10.27
C ASN A 669 -8.30 4.44 -10.23
N ASP A 670 -8.80 3.45 -9.50
CA ASP A 670 -10.22 3.09 -9.52
C ASP A 670 -10.74 2.93 -8.09
N PRO A 671 -11.47 3.90 -7.55
CA PRO A 671 -11.93 5.11 -8.24
C PRO A 671 -10.87 6.17 -8.52
N SER A 672 -11.10 6.98 -9.56
CA SER A 672 -10.12 7.96 -10.03
C SER A 672 -9.76 8.97 -8.94
N ASN A 673 -8.47 9.26 -8.79
CA ASN A 673 -7.93 10.32 -7.95
C ASN A 673 -7.44 11.43 -8.89
N PRO A 674 -7.86 12.70 -8.77
CA PRO A 674 -8.60 13.31 -7.64
C PRO A 674 -10.13 13.28 -7.70
N SER A 675 -10.74 13.01 -8.86
CA SER A 675 -12.19 13.21 -9.09
C SER A 675 -13.11 12.32 -8.25
N GLY A 676 -12.61 11.22 -7.67
CA GLY A 676 -13.39 10.30 -6.87
C GLY A 676 -14.52 9.64 -7.65
N TYR A 677 -14.34 9.42 -8.95
CA TYR A 677 -15.37 8.97 -9.88
C TYR A 677 -15.00 7.61 -10.52
N THR A 678 -16.00 6.72 -10.66
CA THR A 678 -15.90 5.47 -11.42
C THR A 678 -17.09 5.37 -12.36
N ASP A 679 -16.86 5.43 -13.67
CA ASP A 679 -17.91 5.54 -14.68
C ASP A 679 -18.43 4.19 -15.19
N PHE A 680 -18.90 3.30 -14.31
CA PHE A 680 -19.25 1.92 -14.70
C PHE A 680 -20.50 1.81 -15.59
N ASN A 681 -21.35 2.84 -15.62
CA ASN A 681 -22.51 2.93 -16.52
C ASN A 681 -22.17 3.61 -17.86
N ASN A 682 -20.94 4.08 -18.06
CA ASN A 682 -20.55 4.73 -19.30
C ASN A 682 -20.46 3.74 -20.47
N PRO A 683 -21.22 3.97 -21.56
CA PRO A 683 -21.13 3.14 -22.76
C PRO A 683 -19.72 3.03 -23.34
N ALA A 684 -18.89 4.08 -23.24
CA ALA A 684 -17.50 4.08 -23.68
C ALA A 684 -16.63 3.11 -22.86
N LEU A 685 -16.77 3.08 -21.54
CA LEU A 685 -16.08 2.10 -20.69
C LEU A 685 -16.53 0.68 -21.03
N ILE A 686 -17.84 0.43 -21.18
CA ILE A 686 -18.35 -0.91 -21.51
C ILE A 686 -17.81 -1.38 -22.88
N LYS A 687 -17.77 -0.49 -23.89
CA LYS A 687 -17.14 -0.78 -25.19
C LYS A 687 -15.64 -1.08 -25.03
N PHE A 688 -14.94 -0.29 -24.23
CA PHE A 688 -13.52 -0.50 -23.94
C PHE A 688 -13.25 -1.84 -23.24
N LEU A 689 -14.05 -2.24 -22.23
CA LEU A 689 -13.91 -3.53 -21.56
C LEU A 689 -14.18 -4.71 -22.51
N LYS A 690 -15.15 -4.59 -23.42
CA LYS A 690 -15.36 -5.59 -24.49
C LYS A 690 -14.18 -5.67 -25.44
N PHE A 691 -13.57 -4.53 -25.79
CA PHE A 691 -12.32 -4.51 -26.55
C PHE A 691 -11.21 -5.22 -25.78
N LEU A 692 -11.00 -4.90 -24.50
CA LEU A 692 -10.00 -5.58 -23.67
C LEU A 692 -10.24 -7.08 -23.53
N ASN A 693 -11.48 -7.55 -23.48
CA ASN A 693 -11.77 -8.99 -23.46
C ASN A 693 -11.33 -9.73 -24.73
N ASN A 694 -11.28 -9.02 -25.87
CA ASN A 694 -10.88 -9.59 -27.16
C ASN A 694 -9.38 -9.39 -27.46
N ASN A 695 -8.62 -8.78 -26.53
CA ASN A 695 -7.20 -8.52 -26.68
C ASN A 695 -6.47 -8.92 -25.39
N LYS A 696 -5.15 -9.04 -25.41
CA LYS A 696 -4.38 -9.53 -24.25
C LYS A 696 -3.84 -8.44 -23.33
N ILE A 697 -4.35 -7.22 -23.48
CA ILE A 697 -3.94 -6.03 -22.71
C ILE A 697 -4.35 -6.24 -21.25
N THR A 698 -3.43 -5.99 -20.32
CA THR A 698 -3.75 -6.05 -18.89
C THR A 698 -4.25 -4.70 -18.39
N LEU A 699 -5.41 -4.70 -17.73
CA LEU A 699 -5.90 -3.56 -16.98
C LEU A 699 -5.53 -3.73 -15.50
N LEU A 700 -4.64 -2.89 -14.99
CA LEU A 700 -4.28 -2.82 -13.58
C LEU A 700 -5.12 -1.72 -12.90
N LEU A 701 -6.01 -2.13 -12.01
CA LEU A 701 -6.88 -1.23 -11.25
C LEU A 701 -6.28 -1.00 -9.88
N ASP A 702 -5.86 0.24 -9.59
CA ASP A 702 -5.40 0.64 -8.26
C ASP A 702 -6.59 1.01 -7.39
N GLU A 703 -7.09 0.02 -6.63
CA GLU A 703 -8.32 0.11 -5.84
C GLU A 703 -8.08 0.59 -4.41
N ALA A 704 -7.44 1.75 -4.32
CA ALA A 704 -7.18 2.40 -3.04
C ALA A 704 -8.48 2.86 -2.35
N TYR A 705 -9.54 3.21 -3.09
CA TYR A 705 -10.73 3.89 -2.55
C TYR A 705 -12.08 3.18 -2.81
N SER A 706 -12.06 1.89 -3.11
CA SER A 706 -13.20 1.12 -3.61
C SER A 706 -14.51 1.26 -2.83
N ASP A 707 -14.47 1.50 -1.52
CA ASP A 707 -15.67 1.65 -0.70
C ASP A 707 -16.06 3.10 -0.33
N SER A 708 -15.26 4.08 -0.75
CA SER A 708 -15.39 5.51 -0.37
C SER A 708 -16.44 6.27 -1.18
N ILE A 709 -16.81 5.78 -2.39
CA ILE A 709 -17.76 6.46 -3.28
C ILE A 709 -19.22 6.27 -2.91
N LYS A 710 -19.98 7.35 -2.97
CA LYS A 710 -21.45 7.35 -2.88
C LYS A 710 -22.08 7.31 -4.27
N ILE A 711 -23.01 6.37 -4.43
CA ILE A 711 -23.95 6.36 -5.54
C ILE A 711 -25.18 7.06 -4.97
N ASP A 712 -25.58 8.17 -5.59
CA ASP A 712 -26.75 8.95 -5.15
C ASP A 712 -28.06 8.37 -5.68
N ASP A 713 -28.01 7.60 -6.77
CA ASP A 713 -29.16 6.90 -7.34
C ASP A 713 -29.37 5.51 -6.67
N PRO A 714 -30.50 5.27 -5.98
CA PRO A 714 -30.82 3.97 -5.40
C PRO A 714 -31.11 2.87 -6.42
N ASP A 715 -31.44 3.21 -7.67
CA ASP A 715 -31.80 2.27 -8.74
C ASP A 715 -30.57 1.82 -9.56
N GLU A 716 -29.45 2.53 -9.46
CA GLU A 716 -28.21 2.11 -10.10
C GLU A 716 -27.58 0.89 -9.41
N PRO A 717 -26.98 -0.04 -10.19
CA PRO A 717 -26.30 -1.17 -9.60
C PRO A 717 -25.18 -0.70 -8.67
N LYS A 718 -25.15 -1.24 -7.45
CA LYS A 718 -24.21 -0.86 -6.37
C LYS A 718 -22.76 -1.29 -6.62
N TRP A 719 -22.33 -1.44 -7.87
CA TRP A 719 -20.95 -1.75 -8.24
C TRP A 719 -20.11 -0.48 -8.03
N ARG A 720 -19.14 -0.53 -7.12
CA ARG A 720 -18.38 0.68 -6.72
C ARG A 720 -17.06 0.85 -7.45
N THR A 721 -16.66 -0.15 -8.23
CA THR A 721 -15.39 -0.19 -8.98
C THR A 721 -15.55 -0.99 -10.28
N ILE A 722 -14.67 -0.74 -11.23
CA ILE A 722 -14.54 -1.47 -12.50
C ILE A 722 -14.23 -2.94 -12.23
N SER A 723 -13.35 -3.26 -11.26
CA SER A 723 -13.03 -4.67 -11.00
C SER A 723 -14.27 -5.41 -10.53
N ARG A 724 -15.08 -4.81 -9.64
CA ARG A 724 -16.30 -5.44 -9.16
C ARG A 724 -17.30 -5.65 -10.28
N TYR A 725 -17.47 -4.68 -11.16
CA TYR A 725 -18.31 -4.86 -12.36
C TYR A 725 -17.85 -6.06 -13.20
N VAL A 726 -16.56 -6.12 -13.53
CA VAL A 726 -16.02 -7.19 -14.39
C VAL A 726 -16.10 -8.55 -13.71
N MET A 727 -15.74 -8.67 -12.44
CA MET A 727 -15.79 -9.94 -11.72
C MET A 727 -17.22 -10.49 -11.62
N ASN A 728 -18.23 -9.63 -11.39
CA ASN A 728 -19.63 -10.07 -11.36
C ASN A 728 -20.15 -10.47 -12.75
N ASN A 729 -19.53 -9.97 -13.81
CA ASN A 729 -19.89 -10.25 -15.20
C ASN A 729 -18.86 -11.16 -15.90
N ILE A 730 -18.05 -11.92 -15.15
CA ILE A 730 -16.91 -12.67 -15.68
C ILE A 730 -17.32 -13.70 -16.74
N THR A 731 -18.55 -14.22 -16.66
CA THR A 731 -19.12 -15.13 -17.67
C THR A 731 -19.29 -14.47 -19.02
N SER A 732 -19.56 -13.16 -19.06
CA SER A 732 -19.66 -12.36 -20.29
C SER A 732 -18.32 -11.81 -20.77
N LEU A 733 -17.30 -11.81 -19.91
CA LEU A 733 -15.94 -11.33 -20.18
C LEU A 733 -14.88 -12.38 -19.77
N PRO A 734 -14.92 -13.61 -20.34
CA PRO A 734 -14.13 -14.73 -19.85
C PRO A 734 -12.61 -14.58 -20.05
N ASN A 735 -12.19 -13.77 -21.03
CA ASN A 735 -10.79 -13.63 -21.44
C ASN A 735 -10.16 -12.32 -20.95
N ILE A 736 -10.95 -11.45 -20.31
CA ILE A 736 -10.47 -10.14 -19.87
C ILE A 736 -9.35 -10.29 -18.82
N SER A 737 -8.27 -9.56 -19.03
CA SER A 737 -7.09 -9.59 -18.16
C SER A 737 -7.12 -8.41 -17.20
N ILE A 738 -7.59 -8.64 -15.97
CA ILE A 738 -7.63 -7.63 -14.92
C ILE A 738 -6.81 -8.07 -13.73
N VAL A 739 -6.02 -7.13 -13.23
CA VAL A 739 -5.35 -7.19 -11.93
C VAL A 739 -5.87 -6.01 -11.12
N SER A 740 -6.45 -6.25 -9.96
CA SER A 740 -6.85 -5.20 -9.01
C SER A 740 -5.95 -5.23 -7.78
N SER A 741 -5.50 -4.04 -7.39
CA SER A 741 -4.73 -3.77 -6.18
C SER A 741 -5.65 -3.24 -5.10
N LEU A 742 -6.24 -4.13 -4.31
CA LEU A 742 -7.17 -3.78 -3.25
C LEU A 742 -6.42 -3.37 -1.97
N SER A 743 -6.46 -2.09 -1.60
CA SER A 743 -5.77 -1.58 -0.41
C SER A 743 -6.59 -1.80 0.86
N THR A 744 -5.98 -2.28 1.95
CA THR A 744 -6.65 -2.35 3.28
C THR A 744 -6.52 -1.05 4.07
N THR A 745 -5.53 -0.21 3.73
CA THR A 745 -5.26 1.07 4.40
C THR A 745 -6.49 1.96 4.48
N LYS A 746 -7.19 2.15 3.36
CA LYS A 746 -8.38 3.00 3.31
C LYS A 746 -9.67 2.18 3.40
N ASN A 747 -9.73 1.04 2.72
CA ASN A 747 -10.96 0.24 2.68
C ASN A 747 -11.24 -0.53 3.97
N LEU A 748 -10.31 -0.63 4.92
CA LEU A 748 -10.53 -1.26 6.23
C LEU A 748 -10.02 -0.39 7.41
N GLY A 749 -9.63 0.86 7.16
CA GLY A 749 -9.09 1.77 8.19
C GLY A 749 -7.77 1.31 8.81
N ALA A 750 -7.04 0.43 8.14
CA ALA A 750 -5.85 -0.25 8.66
C ALA A 750 -4.55 0.39 8.14
N THR A 751 -4.41 1.70 8.33
CA THR A 751 -3.31 2.49 7.77
C THR A 751 -1.95 2.01 8.26
N GLY A 752 -1.82 1.77 9.56
CA GLY A 752 -0.60 1.31 10.22
C GLY A 752 -0.32 -0.19 10.07
N SER A 753 -1.23 -0.95 9.43
CA SER A 753 -1.06 -2.39 9.17
C SER A 753 -0.29 -2.69 7.89
N ARG A 754 -0.30 -1.78 6.90
CA ARG A 754 0.48 -1.84 5.64
C ARG A 754 0.32 -3.16 4.85
N LEU A 755 -0.90 -3.69 4.78
CA LEU A 755 -1.26 -4.90 4.02
C LEU A 755 -2.11 -4.58 2.78
N GLY A 756 -2.26 -5.57 1.88
CA GLY A 756 -3.10 -5.45 0.70
C GLY A 756 -3.42 -6.80 0.07
N SER A 757 -4.20 -6.79 -1.01
CA SER A 757 -4.48 -7.99 -1.81
C SER A 757 -4.41 -7.70 -3.30
N LEU A 758 -3.75 -8.59 -4.05
CA LEU A 758 -3.93 -8.65 -5.50
C LEU A 758 -5.11 -9.56 -5.82
N VAL A 759 -6.02 -9.06 -6.65
CA VAL A 759 -7.23 -9.77 -7.08
C VAL A 759 -7.20 -9.85 -8.59
N THR A 760 -7.42 -11.03 -9.17
CA THR A 760 -7.29 -11.22 -10.62
C THR A 760 -8.46 -11.99 -11.22
N THR A 761 -8.68 -11.74 -12.50
CA THR A 761 -9.53 -12.59 -13.34
C THR A 761 -8.82 -13.92 -13.63
N PRO A 762 -9.53 -14.97 -14.07
CA PRO A 762 -8.91 -16.24 -14.43
C PRO A 762 -7.75 -16.12 -15.43
N ALA A 763 -7.82 -15.14 -16.35
CA ALA A 763 -6.80 -14.89 -17.37
C ALA A 763 -5.43 -14.42 -16.81
N ARG A 764 -5.36 -14.03 -15.53
CA ARG A 764 -4.15 -13.54 -14.86
C ARG A 764 -3.83 -14.27 -13.56
N LYS A 765 -4.22 -15.56 -13.48
CA LYS A 765 -3.89 -16.43 -12.33
C LYS A 765 -2.38 -16.55 -12.09
N ASP A 766 -1.58 -16.47 -13.15
CA ASP A 766 -0.12 -16.50 -13.08
C ASP A 766 0.47 -15.35 -12.24
N VAL A 767 -0.17 -14.18 -12.20
CA VAL A 767 0.19 -13.07 -11.30
C VAL A 767 -0.02 -13.47 -9.83
N ILE A 768 -1.10 -14.18 -9.52
CA ILE A 768 -1.41 -14.66 -8.16
C ILE A 768 -0.42 -15.73 -7.73
N ASP A 769 -0.08 -16.66 -8.63
CA ASP A 769 0.91 -17.71 -8.35
C ASP A 769 2.30 -17.09 -8.09
N PHE A 770 2.69 -16.06 -8.85
CA PHE A 770 3.90 -15.28 -8.60
C PHE A 770 3.84 -14.55 -7.25
N ALA A 771 2.74 -13.85 -6.97
CA ALA A 771 2.56 -13.08 -5.75
C ALA A 771 2.67 -13.97 -4.50
N LYS A 772 2.06 -15.17 -4.53
CA LYS A 772 2.15 -16.17 -3.44
C LYS A 772 3.56 -16.72 -3.24
N LYS A 773 4.36 -16.80 -4.31
CA LYS A 773 5.76 -17.23 -4.23
C LYS A 773 6.64 -16.15 -3.57
N GLN A 774 6.40 -14.87 -3.88
CA GLN A 774 7.14 -13.74 -3.29
C GLN A 774 6.70 -13.42 -1.86
N ASN A 775 5.41 -13.53 -1.57
CA ASN A 775 4.81 -13.22 -0.26
C ASN A 775 4.55 -14.51 0.50
N SER A 776 5.63 -15.15 0.96
CA SER A 776 5.56 -16.43 1.65
C SER A 776 5.00 -16.29 3.08
N VAL A 777 4.65 -17.42 3.70
CA VAL A 777 4.21 -17.48 5.11
C VAL A 777 5.29 -17.03 6.10
N GLU A 778 6.54 -16.98 5.67
CA GLU A 778 7.69 -16.59 6.50
C GLU A 778 7.83 -15.06 6.60
N THR A 779 7.43 -14.33 5.56
CA THR A 779 7.44 -12.86 5.52
C THR A 779 6.11 -12.25 5.99
N GLY A 780 5.22 -13.06 6.57
CA GLY A 780 3.89 -12.64 7.00
C GLY A 780 3.92 -11.61 8.13
N ASN A 781 3.27 -10.47 7.93
CA ASN A 781 2.99 -9.49 8.97
C ASN A 781 1.85 -9.99 9.90
N THR A 782 2.22 -10.90 10.80
CA THR A 782 1.31 -11.67 11.66
C THR A 782 0.31 -10.80 12.42
N ASN A 783 0.79 -9.75 13.09
CA ASN A 783 -0.05 -8.91 13.92
C ASN A 783 -1.10 -8.15 13.09
N SER A 784 -0.66 -7.59 11.96
CA SER A 784 -1.55 -6.89 11.04
C SER A 784 -2.61 -7.81 10.45
N LEU A 785 -2.23 -9.04 10.08
CA LEU A 785 -3.19 -10.05 9.61
C LEU A 785 -4.21 -10.38 10.69
N PHE A 786 -3.77 -10.55 11.94
CA PHE A 786 -4.66 -10.84 13.06
C PHE A 786 -5.72 -9.75 13.26
N MET A 787 -5.31 -8.48 13.28
CA MET A 787 -6.19 -7.32 13.41
C MET A 787 -7.17 -7.21 12.24
N LEU A 788 -6.68 -7.38 11.01
CA LEU A 788 -7.51 -7.31 9.80
C LEU A 788 -8.55 -8.41 9.73
N VAL A 789 -8.17 -9.65 10.08
CA VAL A 789 -9.10 -10.78 10.14
C VAL A 789 -10.23 -10.53 11.13
N ASN A 790 -9.93 -10.02 12.34
CA ASN A 790 -10.96 -9.64 13.32
C ASN A 790 -11.89 -8.55 12.76
N THR A 791 -11.30 -7.54 12.12
CA THR A 791 -12.05 -6.39 11.57
C THR A 791 -13.00 -6.83 10.46
N ILE A 792 -12.52 -7.64 9.51
CA ILE A 792 -13.33 -8.10 8.38
C ILE A 792 -14.37 -9.14 8.80
N GLU A 793 -14.07 -9.98 9.80
CA GLU A 793 -15.04 -10.93 10.37
C GLU A 793 -16.28 -10.21 10.91
N VAL A 794 -16.09 -9.19 11.75
CA VAL A 794 -17.22 -8.43 12.32
C VAL A 794 -17.95 -7.62 11.25
N ALA A 795 -17.21 -7.05 10.30
CA ALA A 795 -17.83 -6.35 9.17
C ALA A 795 -18.71 -7.30 8.32
N GLN A 796 -18.30 -8.56 8.14
CA GLN A 796 -19.09 -9.58 7.44
C GLN A 796 -20.35 -9.98 8.21
N ILE A 797 -20.22 -10.26 9.51
CA ILE A 797 -21.36 -10.62 10.36
C ILE A 797 -22.40 -9.49 10.32
N SER A 798 -21.96 -8.25 10.51
CA SER A 798 -22.82 -7.07 10.50
C SER A 798 -23.49 -6.85 9.13
N LYS A 799 -22.74 -7.06 8.03
CA LYS A 799 -23.29 -7.00 6.67
C LYS A 799 -24.33 -8.10 6.43
N LYS A 800 -24.11 -9.33 6.90
CA LYS A 800 -25.05 -10.44 6.78
C LYS A 800 -26.37 -10.14 7.50
N ILE A 801 -26.30 -9.64 8.74
CA ILE A 801 -27.50 -9.25 9.50
C ILE A 801 -28.25 -8.15 8.75
N LYS A 802 -27.53 -7.11 8.30
CA LYS A 802 -28.10 -6.01 7.51
C LYS A 802 -28.80 -6.50 6.24
N ASP A 803 -28.10 -7.27 5.41
CA ASP A 803 -28.62 -7.72 4.11
C ASP A 803 -29.84 -8.63 4.27
N ASN A 804 -29.89 -9.44 5.32
CA ASN A 804 -31.05 -10.25 5.61
C ASN A 804 -32.22 -9.43 6.20
N MET A 805 -31.95 -8.44 7.05
CA MET A 805 -33.00 -7.52 7.51
C MET A 805 -33.60 -6.71 6.34
N GLU A 806 -32.79 -6.33 5.35
CA GLU A 806 -33.28 -5.66 4.14
C GLU A 806 -34.15 -6.57 3.25
N SER A 807 -33.85 -7.88 3.18
CA SER A 807 -34.57 -8.82 2.31
C SER A 807 -35.78 -9.49 2.96
N GLU A 808 -35.73 -9.79 4.26
CA GLU A 808 -36.73 -10.58 4.98
C GLU A 808 -37.81 -9.72 5.67
N LEU A 809 -37.62 -8.40 5.78
CA LEU A 809 -38.61 -7.46 6.31
C LEU A 809 -39.56 -6.96 5.20
N PRO A 810 -40.81 -7.47 5.12
CA PRO A 810 -41.81 -6.90 4.22
C PRO A 810 -42.16 -5.46 4.61
N LYS A 811 -42.82 -4.74 3.68
CA LYS A 811 -43.27 -3.35 3.86
C LYS A 811 -44.29 -3.15 5.00
N ASP A 812 -44.69 -4.18 5.74
CA ASP A 812 -45.58 -4.08 6.91
C ASP A 812 -45.09 -5.02 8.04
N ALA A 813 -43.77 -5.22 8.17
CA ALA A 813 -43.23 -6.14 9.16
C ALA A 813 -43.58 -5.71 10.60
N SER A 814 -44.29 -6.58 11.33
CA SER A 814 -44.60 -6.35 12.73
C SER A 814 -43.35 -6.35 13.61
N ARG A 815 -43.42 -5.67 14.76
CA ARG A 815 -42.33 -5.68 15.76
C ARG A 815 -41.98 -7.09 16.22
N TYR A 816 -42.98 -7.96 16.36
CA TYR A 816 -42.77 -9.38 16.66
C TYR A 816 -41.85 -10.05 15.63
N LYS A 817 -42.09 -9.83 14.33
CA LYS A 817 -41.27 -10.40 13.25
C LYS A 817 -39.81 -9.89 13.32
N ILE A 818 -39.62 -8.60 13.61
CA ILE A 818 -38.29 -8.01 13.80
C ILE A 818 -37.55 -8.70 14.96
N LYS A 819 -38.20 -8.87 16.11
CA LYS A 819 -37.62 -9.57 17.28
C LYS A 819 -37.23 -11.00 16.95
N THR A 820 -38.14 -11.76 16.35
CA THR A 820 -37.90 -13.16 15.97
C THR A 820 -36.70 -13.29 15.02
N LEU A 821 -36.54 -12.36 14.08
CA LEU A 821 -35.37 -12.34 13.21
C LEU A 821 -34.09 -12.16 14.03
N ILE A 822 -34.02 -11.15 14.91
CA ILE A 822 -32.85 -10.90 15.76
C ILE A 822 -32.52 -12.12 16.63
N GLU A 823 -33.51 -12.72 17.29
CA GLU A 823 -33.33 -13.91 18.12
C GLU A 823 -32.80 -15.11 17.31
N ASN A 824 -33.34 -15.32 16.11
CA ASN A 824 -32.87 -16.36 15.20
C ASN A 824 -31.42 -16.11 14.77
N TYR A 825 -31.02 -14.85 14.53
CA TYR A 825 -29.62 -14.51 14.23
C TYR A 825 -28.68 -14.86 15.37
N ILE A 826 -29.01 -14.42 16.59
CA ILE A 826 -28.19 -14.70 17.79
C ILE A 826 -28.04 -16.22 17.96
N THR A 827 -29.16 -16.95 17.87
CA THR A 827 -29.19 -18.40 18.01
C THR A 827 -28.34 -19.09 16.92
N ALA A 828 -28.51 -18.70 15.66
CA ALA A 828 -27.78 -19.29 14.53
C ALA A 828 -26.27 -19.03 14.60
N GLU A 829 -25.84 -17.84 15.03
CA GLU A 829 -24.42 -17.54 15.15
C GLU A 829 -23.79 -18.24 16.37
N ASN A 830 -24.51 -18.37 17.49
CA ASN A 830 -24.08 -19.18 18.64
C ASN A 830 -23.91 -20.66 18.27
N ILE A 831 -24.87 -21.25 17.55
CA ILE A 831 -24.75 -22.62 17.02
C ILE A 831 -23.55 -22.70 16.07
N SER A 832 -23.44 -21.77 15.12
CA SER A 832 -22.34 -21.81 14.17
C SER A 832 -20.98 -21.64 14.84
N TYR A 833 -20.87 -20.89 15.94
CA TYR A 833 -19.66 -20.77 16.73
C TYR A 833 -19.35 -22.08 17.46
N ALA A 834 -20.33 -22.72 18.10
CA ALA A 834 -20.16 -24.00 18.79
C ALA A 834 -19.75 -25.14 17.84
N GLU A 835 -20.37 -25.24 16.67
CA GLU A 835 -20.00 -26.20 15.60
C GLU A 835 -18.56 -26.02 15.11
N ARG A 836 -18.13 -24.76 15.02
CA ARG A 836 -16.78 -24.38 14.61
C ARG A 836 -15.76 -24.74 15.70
N LYS A 837 -16.03 -24.35 16.96
CA LYS A 837 -15.18 -24.65 18.13
C LYS A 837 -15.00 -26.17 18.35
N SER A 838 -16.06 -26.96 18.16
CA SER A 838 -16.03 -28.42 18.34
C SER A 838 -15.42 -29.21 17.16
N GLY A 839 -15.12 -28.55 16.03
CA GLY A 839 -14.64 -29.22 14.82
C GLY A 839 -15.68 -30.10 14.12
N ALA A 840 -16.95 -30.04 14.53
CA ALA A 840 -18.05 -30.78 13.90
C ALA A 840 -18.29 -30.33 12.44
N LYS A 841 -17.93 -29.09 12.11
CA LYS A 841 -18.00 -28.52 10.77
C LYS A 841 -16.78 -28.95 9.92
N LYS A 842 -16.76 -30.22 9.50
CA LYS A 842 -15.66 -30.85 8.73
C LYS A 842 -15.26 -30.12 7.41
N ASN A 843 -16.09 -29.22 6.90
CA ASN A 843 -15.88 -28.48 5.65
C ASN A 843 -15.61 -26.97 5.82
N SER A 844 -15.41 -26.44 7.04
CA SER A 844 -15.08 -25.00 7.15
C SER A 844 -13.61 -24.76 6.75
N THR A 845 -13.41 -24.02 5.67
CA THR A 845 -12.09 -23.56 5.19
C THR A 845 -11.36 -22.70 6.22
N ILE A 846 -12.10 -22.05 7.13
CA ILE A 846 -11.59 -21.20 8.21
C ILE A 846 -11.51 -22.00 9.52
N LYS A 847 -10.35 -21.94 10.20
CA LYS A 847 -10.05 -22.69 11.44
C LYS A 847 -10.02 -21.86 12.72
N ARG A 848 -9.86 -20.55 12.61
CA ARG A 848 -9.85 -19.61 13.75
C ARG A 848 -11.27 -19.09 13.95
N PHE A 849 -11.69 -18.94 15.20
CA PHE A 849 -13.04 -18.54 15.54
C PHE A 849 -13.02 -17.51 16.68
N SER A 850 -13.46 -16.28 16.41
CA SER A 850 -13.70 -15.30 17.47
C SER A 850 -15.01 -15.63 18.19
N PRO A 851 -15.08 -15.51 19.53
CA PRO A 851 -16.34 -15.65 20.25
C PRO A 851 -17.38 -14.64 19.76
N PHE A 852 -18.62 -15.09 19.55
CA PHE A 852 -19.75 -14.23 19.22
C PHE A 852 -20.46 -13.73 20.48
N GLU A 853 -20.72 -14.62 21.44
CA GLU A 853 -21.27 -14.25 22.75
C GLU A 853 -20.33 -13.25 23.45
N GLY A 854 -20.92 -12.21 24.05
CA GLY A 854 -20.20 -11.07 24.64
C GLY A 854 -19.58 -10.07 23.65
N SER A 855 -19.56 -10.38 22.33
CA SER A 855 -18.99 -9.46 21.33
C SER A 855 -19.79 -8.16 21.17
N PRO A 856 -19.19 -7.08 20.62
CA PRO A 856 -19.91 -5.82 20.40
C PRO A 856 -21.20 -5.95 19.59
N VAL A 857 -21.23 -6.84 18.59
CA VAL A 857 -22.43 -7.10 17.78
C VAL A 857 -23.48 -7.84 18.61
N HIS A 858 -23.07 -8.83 19.42
CA HIS A 858 -24.00 -9.55 20.28
C HIS A 858 -24.67 -8.62 21.30
N ILE A 859 -23.88 -7.79 21.99
CA ILE A 859 -24.40 -6.83 22.97
C ILE A 859 -25.35 -5.83 22.30
N PHE A 860 -25.01 -5.32 21.11
CA PHE A 860 -25.91 -4.46 20.34
C PHE A 860 -27.24 -5.14 20.03
N LEU A 861 -27.24 -6.39 19.56
CA LEU A 861 -28.49 -7.11 19.25
C LEU A 861 -29.34 -7.36 20.50
N LEU A 862 -28.72 -7.62 21.66
CA LEU A 862 -29.44 -7.72 22.93
C LEU A 862 -30.09 -6.38 23.33
N ASP A 863 -29.37 -5.27 23.18
CA ASP A 863 -29.88 -3.93 23.48
C ASP A 863 -31.03 -3.51 22.54
N GLU A 864 -30.98 -3.92 21.27
CA GLU A 864 -32.09 -3.74 20.33
C GLU A 864 -33.33 -4.54 20.77
N LEU A 865 -33.16 -5.79 21.23
CA LEU A 865 -34.26 -6.58 21.78
C LEU A 865 -34.89 -5.93 23.02
N VAL A 866 -34.08 -5.41 23.95
CA VAL A 866 -34.57 -4.63 25.11
C VAL A 866 -35.38 -3.42 24.65
N SER A 867 -34.87 -2.70 23.65
CA SER A 867 -35.51 -1.49 23.14
C SER A 867 -36.86 -1.80 22.49
N LEU A 868 -36.93 -2.90 21.73
CA LEU A 868 -38.18 -3.38 21.14
C LEU A 868 -39.18 -3.90 22.20
N ASP A 869 -38.71 -4.51 23.30
CA ASP A 869 -39.58 -4.92 24.43
C ASP A 869 -40.18 -3.71 25.16
N LYS A 870 -39.39 -2.65 25.38
CA LYS A 870 -39.90 -1.40 25.96
C LYS A 870 -41.02 -0.79 25.12
N LEU A 871 -40.94 -0.90 23.78
CA LEU A 871 -41.99 -0.42 22.89
C LEU A 871 -43.27 -1.25 22.97
N ASP A 872 -43.18 -2.56 23.24
CA ASP A 872 -44.37 -3.41 23.42
C ASP A 872 -45.10 -3.08 24.72
N VAL A 873 -44.37 -2.74 25.79
CA VAL A 873 -44.96 -2.26 27.06
C VAL A 873 -45.79 -0.98 26.86
N LEU A 874 -45.39 -0.13 25.90
CA LEU A 874 -46.14 1.09 25.57
C LEU A 874 -47.46 0.83 24.83
N GLY A 875 -47.77 -0.41 24.44
CA GLY A 875 -49.03 -0.77 23.80
C GLY A 875 -49.29 -0.07 22.46
N LEU A 876 -48.23 0.41 21.78
CA LEU A 876 -48.35 1.07 20.48
C LEU A 876 -48.93 0.09 19.44
N PRO A 877 -49.76 0.55 18.50
CA PRO A 877 -50.21 -0.31 17.41
C PRO A 877 -49.07 -0.57 16.41
N ASP A 878 -49.14 -1.68 15.67
CA ASP A 878 -48.07 -2.08 14.74
C ASP A 878 -47.92 -1.14 13.54
N ASP A 879 -48.95 -0.35 13.22
CA ASP A 879 -48.96 0.68 12.17
C ASP A 879 -48.58 2.08 12.68
N PHE A 880 -48.12 2.19 13.94
CA PHE A 880 -47.69 3.45 14.53
C PHE A 880 -46.62 4.15 13.67
N LYS A 881 -46.79 5.46 13.47
CA LYS A 881 -45.84 6.30 12.76
C LYS A 881 -44.89 6.99 13.72
N TYR A 882 -43.59 6.82 13.50
CA TYR A 882 -42.55 7.54 14.21
C TYR A 882 -41.91 8.56 13.27
N LYS A 883 -41.89 9.85 13.67
CA LYS A 883 -41.39 10.97 12.85
C LYS A 883 -42.03 11.05 11.45
N GLY A 884 -43.32 10.72 11.35
CA GLY A 884 -44.09 10.81 10.10
C GLY A 884 -43.97 9.60 9.17
N GLU A 885 -43.13 8.61 9.48
CA GLU A 885 -42.99 7.36 8.70
C GLU A 885 -43.45 6.15 9.51
N PRO A 886 -43.90 5.05 8.87
CA PRO A 886 -44.20 3.80 9.56
C PRO A 886 -43.00 3.29 10.37
N PHE A 887 -43.25 2.80 11.59
CA PHE A 887 -42.19 2.38 12.51
C PHE A 887 -41.23 1.36 11.90
N TYR A 888 -41.71 0.37 11.13
CA TYR A 888 -40.84 -0.64 10.50
C TYR A 888 -39.82 -0.02 9.53
N LYS A 889 -40.21 1.03 8.79
CA LYS A 889 -39.34 1.73 7.83
C LYS A 889 -38.29 2.57 8.56
N TYR A 890 -38.72 3.26 9.62
CA TYR A 890 -37.82 3.97 10.52
C TYR A 890 -36.81 3.00 11.17
N TYR A 891 -37.28 1.88 11.70
CA TYR A 891 -36.45 0.88 12.37
C TYR A 891 -35.48 0.21 11.40
N GLN A 892 -35.91 -0.14 10.19
CA GLN A 892 -35.03 -0.67 9.16
C GLN A 892 -33.90 0.31 8.82
N THR A 893 -34.20 1.60 8.70
CA THR A 893 -33.18 2.63 8.49
C THR A 893 -32.24 2.77 9.70
N HIS A 894 -32.80 2.72 10.91
CA HIS A 894 -32.05 2.77 12.16
C HIS A 894 -31.08 1.58 12.29
N ILE A 895 -31.56 0.34 12.20
CA ILE A 895 -30.74 -0.86 12.37
C ILE A 895 -29.64 -0.94 11.30
N VAL A 896 -29.92 -0.55 10.06
CA VAL A 896 -28.89 -0.47 9.00
C VAL A 896 -27.82 0.55 9.36
N ARG A 897 -28.21 1.72 9.89
CA ARG A 897 -27.27 2.77 10.33
C ARG A 897 -26.42 2.29 11.50
N GLU A 898 -27.00 1.65 12.50
CA GLU A 898 -26.28 1.14 13.67
C GLU A 898 -25.36 -0.03 13.31
N LEU A 899 -25.81 -0.98 12.48
CA LEU A 899 -24.97 -2.09 11.99
C LEU A 899 -23.78 -1.60 11.14
N ASN A 900 -23.91 -0.46 10.46
CA ASN A 900 -22.79 0.15 9.75
C ASN A 900 -21.70 0.68 10.68
N LYS A 901 -21.95 0.88 11.98
CA LYS A 901 -20.92 1.26 12.95
C LYS A 901 -19.91 0.14 13.19
N PHE A 902 -20.29 -1.12 13.01
CA PHE A 902 -19.37 -2.27 13.11
C PHE A 902 -18.54 -2.51 11.83
N ARG A 903 -18.68 -1.62 10.84
CA ARG A 903 -18.01 -1.72 9.55
C ARG A 903 -17.06 -0.53 9.42
N VAL A 904 -15.78 -0.73 9.74
CA VAL A 904 -14.77 0.34 9.77
C VAL A 904 -14.75 1.15 8.48
N ASN A 905 -14.88 0.49 7.33
CA ASN A 905 -14.95 1.13 6.02
C ASN A 905 -16.14 2.11 5.85
N LYS A 906 -17.25 1.85 6.53
CA LYS A 906 -18.44 2.72 6.53
C LYS A 906 -18.31 3.89 7.50
N LEU A 907 -17.75 3.67 8.68
CA LEU A 907 -17.41 4.75 9.60
C LEU A 907 -16.44 5.72 8.94
N PHE A 908 -15.37 5.19 8.35
CA PHE A 908 -14.37 5.93 7.61
C PHE A 908 -14.99 6.81 6.52
N ARG A 909 -15.79 6.22 5.64
CA ARG A 909 -16.45 6.94 4.55
C ARG A 909 -17.39 8.04 5.06
N SER A 910 -18.16 7.77 6.12
CA SER A 910 -19.07 8.77 6.69
C SER A 910 -18.32 10.00 7.19
N GLU A 911 -17.23 9.78 7.92
CA GLU A 911 -16.40 10.87 8.46
C GLU A 911 -15.68 11.63 7.34
N CYS A 912 -15.13 10.91 6.37
CA CYS A 912 -14.52 11.47 5.17
C CYS A 912 -15.44 12.43 4.42
N ASN A 913 -16.66 11.98 4.09
CA ASN A 913 -17.60 12.78 3.32
C ASN A 913 -18.06 14.01 4.10
N LYS A 914 -18.21 13.88 5.43
CA LYS A 914 -18.52 15.01 6.31
C LYS A 914 -17.40 16.07 6.24
N ARG A 915 -16.14 15.67 6.41
CA ARG A 915 -14.99 16.58 6.33
C ARG A 915 -14.82 17.21 4.95
N LEU A 916 -14.97 16.42 3.89
CA LEU A 916 -14.91 16.92 2.52
C LEU A 916 -15.97 18.00 2.27
N SER A 917 -17.22 17.76 2.68
CA SER A 917 -18.29 18.74 2.53
C SER A 917 -17.99 20.03 3.30
N MET A 918 -17.46 19.93 4.53
CA MET A 918 -17.06 21.10 5.31
C MET A 918 -15.94 21.89 4.60
N ILE A 919 -14.91 21.22 4.11
CA ILE A 919 -13.76 21.85 3.45
C ILE A 919 -14.18 22.46 2.11
N LYS A 920 -15.02 21.78 1.31
CA LYS A 920 -15.54 22.33 0.05
C LYS A 920 -16.32 23.63 0.29
N ASN A 921 -17.19 23.66 1.31
CA ASN A 921 -17.95 24.86 1.65
C ASN A 921 -17.02 26.01 2.06
N LEU A 922 -16.09 25.75 2.97
CA LEU A 922 -15.12 26.75 3.43
C LEU A 922 -14.23 27.26 2.29
N ALA A 923 -13.77 26.38 1.41
CA ALA A 923 -12.95 26.77 0.27
C ALA A 923 -13.71 27.65 -0.72
N LYS A 924 -14.98 27.33 -1.01
CA LYS A 924 -15.84 28.18 -1.86
C LYS A 924 -16.05 29.56 -1.23
N GLU A 925 -16.27 29.61 0.09
CA GLU A 925 -16.37 30.88 0.83
C GLU A 925 -15.07 31.69 0.72
N VAL A 926 -13.90 31.05 0.89
CA VAL A 926 -12.59 31.70 0.81
C VAL A 926 -12.30 32.23 -0.60
N ILE A 927 -12.52 31.41 -1.65
CA ILE A 927 -12.30 31.80 -3.05
C ILE A 927 -13.15 33.02 -3.40
N GLN A 928 -14.42 33.03 -2.97
CA GLN A 928 -15.30 34.18 -3.17
C GLN A 928 -14.87 35.40 -2.37
N SER A 929 -14.43 35.23 -1.11
CA SER A 929 -14.01 36.35 -0.27
C SER A 929 -12.71 37.02 -0.74
N GLU A 930 -11.85 36.28 -1.43
CA GLU A 930 -10.56 36.74 -1.94
C GLU A 930 -10.62 37.12 -3.45
N ASP A 931 -11.82 37.19 -4.04
CA ASP A 931 -12.04 37.46 -5.48
C ASP A 931 -11.20 36.54 -6.39
N ALA A 932 -10.98 35.28 -5.97
CA ALA A 932 -10.06 34.36 -6.61
C ALA A 932 -10.70 33.44 -7.67
N ASP A 933 -12.00 33.59 -7.97
CA ASP A 933 -12.75 32.72 -8.89
C ASP A 933 -12.16 32.62 -10.31
N ASN A 934 -11.38 33.62 -10.75
CA ASN A 934 -10.70 33.61 -12.05
C ASN A 934 -9.36 32.86 -12.04
N TYR A 935 -8.83 32.52 -10.87
CA TYR A 935 -7.52 31.90 -10.68
C TYR A 935 -7.61 30.50 -10.10
N CYS A 936 -8.72 30.15 -9.46
CA CYS A 936 -8.90 28.82 -8.93
C CYS A 936 -10.35 28.44 -8.72
N GLU A 937 -10.63 27.14 -8.79
CA GLU A 937 -11.95 26.56 -8.48
C GLU A 937 -11.81 25.27 -7.67
N VAL A 938 -12.85 24.93 -6.91
CA VAL A 938 -12.90 23.65 -6.19
C VAL A 938 -13.23 22.53 -7.17
N LEU A 939 -12.37 21.50 -7.25
CA LEU A 939 -12.66 20.33 -8.07
C LEU A 939 -13.85 19.56 -7.47
N GLU A 940 -14.92 19.40 -8.24
CA GLU A 940 -16.06 18.59 -7.81
C GLU A 940 -15.71 17.10 -7.80
N SER A 941 -15.68 16.54 -6.59
CA SER A 941 -15.55 15.10 -6.33
C SER A 941 -16.86 14.51 -5.82
N ASP A 942 -17.27 13.38 -6.40
CA ASP A 942 -18.50 12.62 -6.09
C ASP A 942 -18.28 11.58 -4.96
N GLY A 943 -17.05 11.39 -4.49
CA GLY A 943 -16.77 10.28 -3.58
C GLY A 943 -15.33 9.99 -3.13
N SER A 944 -14.41 10.94 -3.24
CA SER A 944 -13.07 10.84 -2.67
C SER A 944 -12.90 11.82 -1.52
N TYR A 945 -12.31 11.42 -0.40
CA TYR A 945 -12.00 12.33 0.72
C TYR A 945 -10.84 13.31 0.41
N LEU A 946 -10.49 13.43 -0.87
CA LEU A 946 -9.39 14.23 -1.37
C LEU A 946 -9.96 15.56 -1.84
N PHE A 947 -9.70 16.60 -1.06
CA PHE A 947 -10.01 17.97 -1.44
C PHE A 947 -8.91 18.49 -2.38
N ASN A 948 -9.31 19.00 -3.54
CA ASN A 948 -8.39 19.55 -4.53
C ASN A 948 -8.92 20.88 -5.05
N ILE A 949 -7.99 21.79 -5.34
CA ILE A 949 -8.24 23.08 -5.97
C ILE A 949 -7.61 23.01 -7.36
N LEU A 950 -8.35 23.40 -8.38
CA LEU A 950 -7.84 23.63 -9.72
C LEU A 950 -7.31 25.07 -9.77
N LEU A 951 -6.11 25.26 -10.31
CA LEU A 951 -5.49 26.57 -10.58
C LEU A 951 -5.63 26.94 -12.05
#